data_AF-A0A9P1GZZ7-F1
#
_entry.id   AF-A0A9P1GZZ7-F1
#
_cell.length_a   1.000
_cell.length_b   1.000
_cell.length_c   1.000
_cell.angle_alpha   90.00
_cell.angle_beta   90.00
_cell.angle_gamma   90.00
#
_symmetry.space_group_name_H-M   'P 1'
#
loop_
_entity.id
_entity.type
_entity.pdbx_description
1 polymer ?
#
loop_
_entity_poly.entity_id
_entity_poly.type
_entity_poly.pdbx_seq_one_letter_code
_entity_poly.pdbx_strand_id
1 'polypeptide(L)'
;MASSLTSRQAEELHKSIIAYLSANNLSSTAAAMRAELNLGEDTLQKKIMDLESRNSVLQTELDNATPTSLLRRNQDPAAWLPRTPARHTLESHRDPINCVAFHPIFSSAATGSDDYTIKIWDWELGELERTIKGHTRAVIDVDFGGPRGSILLASCSSDLTIKLWDPANEYKNIRTLLGHDHSVSAVRFIPTGGVGGVGGSSSGNLLVSASRDKTLRIWDVTTGFCLKTISGHAEWVRDVAPSFDGRYLLSTGDDQTARLWDISVANPEHKATAIGHEHFIECCALAPPATYHAAEYMATGSRDKTIKIWDARGTCLLTLAGHDNWVRALVFHPGGKYLLSASDDKSIRCWDLSQDGKCVKVLSDASEAFITCLRWAPGVVKEAPAAQGNGAPNGESNGTPKKKVAAPEIQINAQDARERSPAAAVAPLVDLSYTQLQGVSLANGATQWLGVRYAAAPLGVMRFGAPVDPRQLRRLSTRHSPDDFTMQPNRRFNVSEDCLYLNIFAPTAATAEAPVPVMYFIQGGGFESNSNANFNGTELALFGDIMVVQVNYRVGPFGFLQSREVEEFGSLNNGLKDLLQGLQWIKQHISKFGGDPGQVVIAGDSAGATSIALLLAAFDGDDKRDPGLFKGAIMESVSLATVRDMSQGQEQYDCLVKAAGCDSATTDTFSCLIAANASALQTKDCQFNPHLDDNLVRAPMLTRFEEGKYLRIPTLAGSCTDEGTKGVPKDTDTLEAALQHVNNQASGALSEESLALIQERYFDADEPTFEEAGKFWRHLSNAQETTGRTA
;
A
#
# COMPACT_ATOMS: atom_id res chain seq x y z
N MET A 1 -44.75 -0.24 -0.10
CA MET A 1 -43.97 1.00 0.08
C MET A 1 -42.90 0.74 1.12
N ALA A 2 -41.63 0.84 0.72
CA ALA A 2 -40.47 0.38 1.49
C ALA A 2 -40.23 1.25 2.74
N SER A 3 -39.87 0.61 3.86
CA SER A 3 -39.46 1.24 5.12
C SER A 3 -38.06 1.84 4.97
N SER A 4 -37.95 3.16 4.91
CA SER A 4 -36.75 3.90 4.51
C SER A 4 -35.81 4.33 5.66
N LEU A 5 -35.98 3.83 6.88
CA LEU A 5 -35.15 4.21 8.04
C LEU A 5 -34.73 2.97 8.85
N THR A 6 -33.46 2.94 9.29
CA THR A 6 -32.98 1.94 10.26
C THR A 6 -33.56 2.22 11.65
N SER A 7 -33.63 1.21 12.53
CA SER A 7 -34.22 1.36 13.87
C SER A 7 -33.60 2.49 14.68
N ARG A 8 -32.28 2.69 14.58
CA ARG A 8 -31.56 3.79 15.25
C ARG A 8 -31.91 5.15 14.65
N GLN A 9 -32.04 5.25 13.32
CA GLN A 9 -32.42 6.50 12.66
C GLN A 9 -33.89 6.87 12.93
N ALA A 10 -34.77 5.88 13.02
CA ALA A 10 -36.16 6.08 13.43
C ALA A 10 -36.23 6.58 14.88
N GLU A 11 -35.43 6.02 15.79
CA GLU A 11 -35.39 6.44 17.20
C GLU A 11 -34.88 7.88 17.37
N GLU A 12 -33.81 8.26 16.68
CA GLU A 12 -33.28 9.63 16.71
C GLU A 12 -34.21 10.64 16.04
N LEU A 13 -34.90 10.26 14.97
CA LEU A 13 -35.94 11.07 14.34
C LEU A 13 -37.11 11.29 15.31
N HIS A 14 -37.56 10.24 16.01
CA HIS A 14 -38.61 10.34 17.02
C HIS A 14 -38.22 11.27 18.18
N LYS A 15 -36.99 11.16 18.70
CA LYS A 15 -36.46 12.06 19.74
C LYS A 15 -36.42 13.52 19.26
N SER A 16 -36.03 13.74 18.01
CA SER A 16 -35.98 15.08 17.38
C SER A 16 -37.37 15.69 17.20
N ILE A 17 -38.36 14.90 16.77
CA ILE A 17 -39.76 15.34 16.65
C ILE A 17 -40.33 15.68 18.03
N ILE A 18 -40.05 14.87 19.06
CA ILE A 18 -40.49 15.11 20.43
C ILE A 18 -39.87 16.41 20.99
N ALA A 19 -38.59 16.68 20.70
CA ALA A 19 -37.92 17.92 21.08
C ALA A 19 -38.54 19.14 20.38
N TYR A 20 -38.84 19.02 19.08
CA TYR A 20 -39.53 20.06 18.30
C TYR A 20 -40.93 20.36 18.84
N LEU A 21 -41.73 19.33 19.14
CA LEU A 21 -43.07 19.49 19.72
C LEU A 21 -43.00 20.15 21.11
N SER A 22 -42.02 19.78 21.92
CA SER A 22 -41.82 20.37 23.25
C SER A 22 -41.41 21.85 23.15
N ALA A 23 -40.53 22.20 22.21
CA ALA A 23 -40.10 23.59 21.98
C ALA A 23 -41.22 24.50 21.45
N ASN A 24 -42.23 23.93 20.77
CA ASN A 24 -43.40 24.66 20.25
C ASN A 24 -44.59 24.67 21.21
N ASN A 25 -44.39 24.39 22.50
CA ASN A 25 -45.43 24.32 23.54
C ASN A 25 -46.55 23.28 23.28
N LEU A 26 -46.29 22.26 22.46
CA LEU A 26 -47.22 21.15 22.19
C LEU A 26 -46.93 19.97 23.13
N SER A 27 -46.95 20.24 24.44
CA SER A 27 -46.50 19.31 25.49
C SER A 27 -47.37 18.05 25.61
N SER A 28 -48.68 18.16 25.36
CA SER A 28 -49.61 17.01 25.34
C SER A 28 -49.31 16.04 24.20
N THR A 29 -49.03 16.56 23.00
CA THR A 29 -48.68 15.77 21.82
C THR A 29 -47.32 15.11 21.99
N ALA A 30 -46.34 15.82 22.56
CA ALA A 30 -45.03 15.26 22.87
C ALA A 30 -45.11 14.16 23.94
N ALA A 31 -46.00 14.28 24.92
CA ALA A 31 -46.24 13.25 25.95
C ALA A 31 -46.93 12.00 25.37
N ALA A 32 -47.93 12.18 24.51
CA ALA A 32 -48.59 11.07 23.82
C ALA A 32 -47.61 10.29 22.92
N MET A 33 -46.76 11.00 22.17
CA MET A 33 -45.75 10.37 21.31
C MET A 33 -44.67 9.63 22.11
N ARG A 34 -44.26 10.15 23.28
CA ARG A 34 -43.35 9.43 24.19
C ARG A 34 -43.97 8.14 24.72
N ALA A 35 -45.26 8.16 25.04
CA ALA A 35 -46.00 7.00 25.55
C ALA A 35 -46.20 5.92 24.47
N GLU A 36 -46.53 6.30 23.23
CA GLU A 36 -46.66 5.36 22.11
C GLU A 36 -45.34 4.71 21.72
N LEU A 37 -44.22 5.44 21.88
CA LEU A 37 -42.88 4.97 21.49
C LEU A 37 -42.07 4.38 22.64
N ASN A 38 -42.64 4.28 23.85
CA ASN A 38 -42.00 3.72 25.04
C ASN A 38 -40.66 4.39 25.42
N LEU A 39 -40.51 5.69 25.12
CA LEU A 39 -39.29 6.47 25.40
C LEU A 39 -39.38 7.12 26.79
N GLY A 40 -38.53 6.68 27.73
CA GLY A 40 -38.47 7.20 29.09
C GLY A 40 -37.95 8.65 29.18
N GLU A 41 -38.37 9.37 30.23
CA GLU A 41 -37.90 10.73 30.52
C GLU A 41 -36.42 10.70 30.92
N ASP A 42 -35.58 11.59 30.34
CA ASP A 42 -34.16 11.67 30.70
C ASP A 42 -34.02 12.05 32.18
N THR A 43 -33.81 11.05 33.03
CA THR A 43 -33.74 11.21 34.49
C THR A 43 -32.50 12.01 34.89
N LEU A 44 -32.62 12.74 36.01
CA LEU A 44 -31.53 13.47 36.64
C LEU A 44 -30.26 12.60 36.80
N GLN A 45 -30.43 11.29 37.00
CA GLN A 45 -29.35 10.30 37.08
C GLN A 45 -28.48 10.22 35.81
N LYS A 46 -29.06 10.35 34.62
CA LYS A 46 -28.30 10.31 33.36
C LYS A 46 -27.47 11.57 33.15
N LYS A 47 -27.99 12.73 33.57
CA LYS A 47 -27.23 13.99 33.62
C LYS A 47 -26.14 13.96 34.69
N ILE A 48 -26.39 13.32 35.83
CA ILE A 48 -25.38 13.13 36.88
C ILE A 48 -24.25 12.25 36.36
N MET A 49 -24.54 11.13 35.70
CA MET A 49 -23.49 10.28 35.08
C MET A 49 -22.70 11.02 33.99
N ASP A 50 -23.34 11.81 33.12
CA ASP A 50 -22.63 12.58 32.09
C ASP A 50 -21.74 13.68 32.72
N LEU A 51 -22.20 14.31 33.81
CA LEU A 51 -21.42 15.29 34.56
C LEU A 51 -20.27 14.64 35.33
N GLU A 52 -20.48 13.48 35.95
CA GLU A 52 -19.44 12.71 36.66
C GLU A 52 -18.35 12.24 35.68
N SER A 53 -18.75 11.77 34.50
CA SER A 53 -17.83 11.42 33.41
C SER A 53 -16.99 12.64 32.98
N ARG A 54 -17.61 13.79 32.72
CA ARG A 54 -16.89 15.02 32.37
C ARG A 54 -15.96 15.51 33.48
N ASN A 55 -16.37 15.39 34.75
CA ASN A 55 -15.53 15.77 35.88
C ASN A 55 -14.31 14.85 36.00
N SER A 56 -14.48 13.55 35.76
CA SER A 56 -13.37 12.57 35.72
C SER A 56 -12.38 12.88 34.59
N VAL A 57 -12.89 13.24 33.40
CA VAL A 57 -12.07 13.67 32.25
C VAL A 57 -11.28 14.94 32.59
N LEU A 58 -11.95 15.97 33.11
CA LEU A 58 -11.30 17.23 33.49
C LEU A 58 -10.27 17.04 34.63
N GLN A 59 -10.55 16.16 35.59
CA GLN A 59 -9.62 15.84 36.67
C GLN A 59 -8.37 15.13 36.13
N THR A 60 -8.53 14.26 35.14
CA THR A 60 -7.41 13.58 34.47
C THR A 60 -6.58 14.55 33.63
N GLU A 61 -7.22 15.46 32.89
CA GLU A 61 -6.53 16.54 32.18
C GLU A 61 -5.73 17.42 33.15
N LEU A 62 -6.29 17.71 34.33
CA LEU A 62 -5.63 18.49 35.38
C LEU A 62 -4.46 17.75 36.04
N ASP A 63 -4.60 16.45 36.32
CA ASP A 63 -3.55 15.62 36.92
C ASP A 63 -2.37 15.40 35.96
N ASN A 64 -2.63 15.35 34.65
CA ASN A 64 -1.63 15.35 33.59
C ASN A 64 -0.99 16.74 33.37
N ALA A 65 -1.69 17.82 33.71
CA ALA A 65 -1.23 19.21 33.54
C ALA A 65 -0.53 19.81 34.78
N THR A 66 -0.66 19.20 35.97
CA THR A 66 -0.12 19.79 37.21
C THR A 66 1.34 19.37 37.50
N PRO A 67 2.26 20.32 37.76
CA PRO A 67 3.68 20.02 38.03
C PRO A 67 3.92 19.13 39.25
N THR A 68 3.02 19.16 40.24
CA THR A 68 3.22 18.57 41.57
C THR A 68 3.09 17.03 41.58
N SER A 69 2.29 16.45 40.69
CA SER A 69 2.15 14.99 40.52
C SER A 69 3.36 14.40 39.77
N LEU A 70 3.80 15.09 38.71
CA LEU A 70 4.98 14.74 37.90
C LEU A 70 6.27 14.79 38.73
N LEU A 71 6.41 15.76 39.64
CA LEU A 71 7.56 15.89 40.55
C LEU A 71 7.80 14.68 41.47
N ARG A 72 6.78 13.85 41.78
CA ARG A 72 6.94 12.67 42.65
C ARG A 72 7.40 11.40 41.91
N ARG A 73 7.13 11.27 40.61
CA ARG A 73 7.66 10.17 39.75
C ARG A 73 9.07 10.48 39.20
N ASN A 74 9.58 11.68 39.44
CA ASN A 74 10.66 12.36 38.71
C ASN A 74 12.11 12.11 39.17
N GLN A 75 12.43 11.13 40.02
CA GLN A 75 13.79 11.07 40.60
C GLN A 75 14.71 9.99 40.01
N ASP A 76 14.19 8.86 39.52
CA ASP A 76 15.04 7.79 38.98
C ASP A 76 14.56 7.33 37.59
N PRO A 77 15.36 7.52 36.52
CA PRO A 77 15.08 6.98 35.19
C PRO A 77 14.79 5.48 35.18
N ALA A 78 15.37 4.70 36.11
CA ALA A 78 15.09 3.28 36.19
C ALA A 78 13.60 2.96 36.43
N ALA A 79 12.82 3.88 37.01
CA ALA A 79 11.41 3.65 37.34
C ALA A 79 10.50 3.60 36.10
N TRP A 80 10.77 4.42 35.08
CA TRP A 80 9.90 4.62 33.91
C TRP A 80 10.55 4.27 32.57
N LEU A 81 11.86 4.03 32.52
CA LEU A 81 12.52 3.56 31.31
C LEU A 81 12.05 2.16 30.88
N PRO A 82 12.06 1.85 29.56
CA PRO A 82 11.83 0.51 29.03
C PRO A 82 12.63 -0.56 29.78
N ARG A 83 11.95 -1.64 30.17
CA ARG A 83 12.57 -2.80 30.85
C ARG A 83 12.37 -4.05 30.01
N THR A 84 13.31 -4.98 30.11
CA THR A 84 13.23 -6.30 29.47
C THR A 84 12.69 -7.33 30.48
N PRO A 85 11.75 -8.21 30.10
CA PRO A 85 11.08 -8.26 28.80
C PRO A 85 10.04 -7.14 28.64
N ALA A 86 9.79 -6.74 27.39
CA ALA A 86 8.69 -5.84 27.06
C ALA A 86 7.36 -6.42 27.61
N ARG A 87 6.45 -5.54 28.04
CA ARG A 87 5.14 -6.01 28.50
C ARG A 87 4.31 -6.59 27.35
N HIS A 88 4.31 -5.92 26.20
CA HIS A 88 3.65 -6.40 24.98
C HIS A 88 4.58 -6.28 23.79
N THR A 89 4.53 -7.29 22.91
CA THR A 89 5.16 -7.32 21.61
C THR A 89 4.07 -7.42 20.56
N LEU A 90 3.87 -6.35 19.79
CA LEU A 90 2.75 -6.23 18.85
C LEU A 90 3.17 -6.66 17.44
N GLU A 91 2.88 -7.91 17.10
CA GLU A 91 3.34 -8.55 15.87
C GLU A 91 2.19 -8.67 14.86
N SER A 92 2.19 -7.81 13.84
CA SER A 92 1.22 -7.91 12.73
C SER A 92 1.61 -7.12 11.48
N HIS A 93 2.41 -6.05 11.61
CA HIS A 93 2.99 -5.38 10.45
C HIS A 93 3.95 -6.31 9.71
N ARG A 94 4.00 -6.19 8.39
CA ARG A 94 4.81 -7.08 7.53
C ARG A 94 6.18 -6.50 7.19
N ASP A 95 6.27 -5.18 7.24
CA ASP A 95 7.44 -4.38 6.89
C ASP A 95 7.72 -3.38 8.04
N PRO A 96 8.86 -2.66 8.01
CA PRO A 96 9.24 -1.75 9.07
C PRO A 96 8.12 -0.79 9.49
N ILE A 97 7.98 -0.63 10.80
CA ILE A 97 7.07 0.35 11.39
C ILE A 97 7.79 1.70 11.35
N ASN A 98 7.15 2.71 10.78
CA ASN A 98 7.74 4.04 10.65
C ASN A 98 7.32 4.97 11.79
N CYS A 99 6.12 4.76 12.34
CA CYS A 99 5.50 5.71 13.25
C CYS A 99 4.54 5.04 14.23
N VAL A 100 4.32 5.72 15.35
CA VAL A 100 3.35 5.34 16.38
C VAL A 100 2.68 6.60 16.96
N ALA A 101 1.38 6.51 17.22
CA ALA A 101 0.59 7.52 17.92
C ALA A 101 -0.35 6.86 18.92
N PHE A 102 -0.55 7.48 20.08
CA PHE A 102 -1.51 7.02 21.08
C PHE A 102 -2.77 7.88 21.04
N HIS A 103 -3.93 7.25 21.11
CA HIS A 103 -5.19 7.96 21.28
C HIS A 103 -5.16 8.70 22.62
N PRO A 104 -5.51 10.00 22.68
CA PRO A 104 -5.33 10.82 23.88
C PRO A 104 -6.23 10.41 25.06
N ILE A 105 -7.30 9.67 24.80
CA ILE A 105 -8.33 9.32 25.79
C ILE A 105 -8.45 7.81 26.02
N PHE A 106 -8.19 6.98 25.01
CA PHE A 106 -8.53 5.55 25.04
C PHE A 106 -7.24 4.73 25.04
N SER A 107 -7.32 3.47 25.47
CA SER A 107 -6.24 2.48 25.41
C SER A 107 -5.87 2.06 23.98
N SER A 108 -6.07 2.94 22.99
CA SER A 108 -5.87 2.65 21.56
C SER A 108 -4.57 3.30 21.04
N ALA A 109 -3.79 2.56 20.26
CA ALA A 109 -2.57 3.04 19.63
C ALA A 109 -2.62 2.77 18.12
N ALA A 110 -2.15 3.71 17.31
CA ALA A 110 -2.01 3.58 15.87
C ALA A 110 -0.54 3.43 15.48
N THR A 111 -0.22 2.46 14.62
CA THR A 111 1.12 2.29 14.03
C THR A 111 1.02 2.31 12.51
N GLY A 112 1.93 3.00 11.83
CA GLY A 112 2.02 3.03 10.37
C GLY A 112 3.31 2.37 9.87
N SER A 113 3.26 1.71 8.72
CA SER A 113 4.34 0.87 8.21
C SER A 113 4.58 1.02 6.71
N ASP A 114 5.77 0.58 6.30
CA ASP A 114 6.13 0.34 4.91
C ASP A 114 5.23 -0.70 4.22
N ASP A 115 4.42 -1.48 4.96
CA ASP A 115 3.43 -2.42 4.42
C ASP A 115 2.13 -1.75 3.93
N TYR A 116 2.12 -0.41 3.91
CA TYR A 116 1.05 0.48 3.44
C TYR A 116 -0.19 0.49 4.35
N THR A 117 -0.13 -0.18 5.51
CA THR A 117 -1.24 -0.26 6.45
C THR A 117 -1.02 0.62 7.68
N ILE A 118 -2.13 0.96 8.32
CA ILE A 118 -2.14 1.47 9.69
C ILE A 118 -2.79 0.41 10.55
N LYS A 119 -2.18 0.06 11.68
CA LYS A 119 -2.78 -0.87 12.64
C LYS A 119 -3.17 -0.15 13.90
N ILE A 120 -4.35 -0.49 14.40
CA ILE A 120 -4.92 0.01 15.64
C ILE A 120 -4.85 -1.11 16.66
N TRP A 121 -4.33 -0.81 17.84
CA TRP A 121 -4.04 -1.76 18.90
C TRP A 121 -4.67 -1.33 20.20
N ASP A 122 -5.22 -2.27 20.96
CA ASP A 122 -5.41 -2.07 22.39
C ASP A 122 -4.05 -2.27 23.05
N TRP A 123 -3.54 -1.18 23.57
CA TRP A 123 -2.19 -1.05 24.03
C TRP A 123 -2.07 -1.51 25.51
N GLU A 124 -3.19 -1.62 26.23
CA GLU A 124 -3.25 -2.23 27.55
C GLU A 124 -3.29 -3.76 27.49
N LEU A 125 -4.04 -4.31 26.53
CA LEU A 125 -4.24 -5.75 26.31
C LEU A 125 -3.17 -6.36 25.40
N GLY A 126 -2.56 -5.56 24.53
CA GLY A 126 -1.57 -6.03 23.56
C GLY A 126 -2.21 -6.68 22.33
N GLU A 127 -3.46 -6.33 22.02
CA GLU A 127 -4.26 -6.96 20.97
C GLU A 127 -4.43 -6.05 19.75
N LEU A 128 -4.46 -6.65 18.56
CA LEU A 128 -4.79 -5.93 17.33
C LEU A 128 -6.30 -5.71 17.27
N GLU A 129 -6.74 -4.45 17.30
CA GLU A 129 -8.14 -4.09 17.15
C GLU A 129 -8.54 -4.03 15.67
N ARG A 130 -7.70 -3.41 14.83
CA ARG A 130 -8.05 -3.14 13.43
C ARG A 130 -6.83 -2.95 12.55
N THR A 131 -6.96 -3.36 11.29
CA THR A 131 -6.04 -2.96 10.21
C THR A 131 -6.78 -2.02 9.25
N ILE A 132 -6.30 -0.79 9.14
CA ILE A 132 -6.78 0.23 8.22
C ILE A 132 -5.93 0.16 6.95
N LYS A 133 -6.60 0.02 5.81
CA LYS A 133 -6.00 0.06 4.47
C LYS A 133 -6.54 1.27 3.73
N GLY A 134 -5.68 1.94 2.96
CA GLY A 134 -6.14 3.00 2.06
C GLY A 134 -5.05 3.92 1.52
N HIS A 135 -3.84 3.89 2.07
CA HIS A 135 -2.65 4.41 1.40
C HIS A 135 -2.14 3.40 0.36
N THR A 136 -1.54 3.88 -0.72
CA THR A 136 -1.01 3.04 -1.81
C THR A 136 0.51 2.85 -1.76
N ARG A 137 1.17 3.48 -0.78
CA ARG A 137 2.59 3.36 -0.46
C ARG A 137 2.81 3.46 1.04
N ALA A 138 4.07 3.34 1.47
CA ALA A 138 4.51 3.40 2.87
C ALA A 138 3.81 4.50 3.66
N VAL A 139 3.26 4.14 4.82
CA VAL A 139 2.71 5.10 5.79
C VAL A 139 3.89 5.59 6.61
N ILE A 140 4.25 6.86 6.42
CA ILE A 140 5.46 7.42 7.02
C ILE A 140 5.18 7.93 8.42
N ASP A 141 4.01 8.55 8.64
CA ASP A 141 3.68 9.16 9.92
C ASP A 141 2.20 9.10 10.24
N VAL A 142 1.88 9.08 11.54
CA VAL A 142 0.52 9.10 12.08
C VAL A 142 0.43 9.99 13.31
N ASP A 143 -0.71 10.65 13.50
CA ASP A 143 -0.97 11.48 14.68
C ASP A 143 -2.44 11.48 15.08
N PHE A 144 -2.71 11.53 16.38
CA PHE A 144 -4.06 11.70 16.91
C PHE A 144 -4.28 13.14 17.39
N GLY A 145 -5.41 13.73 17.02
CA GLY A 145 -5.76 15.10 17.42
C GLY A 145 -7.07 15.55 16.78
N GLY A 146 -7.24 16.85 16.57
CA GLY A 146 -8.43 17.40 15.92
C GLY A 146 -9.33 18.20 16.87
N PRO A 147 -10.57 18.53 16.44
CA PRO A 147 -11.48 19.37 17.21
C PRO A 147 -11.80 18.80 18.58
N ARG A 148 -12.01 19.69 19.57
CA ARG A 148 -12.44 19.26 20.91
C ARG A 148 -13.71 18.42 20.80
N GLY A 149 -13.66 17.19 21.33
CA GLY A 149 -14.77 16.24 21.31
C GLY A 149 -14.89 15.39 20.03
N SER A 150 -14.02 15.58 19.04
CA SER A 150 -13.93 14.75 17.84
C SER A 150 -12.46 14.48 17.51
N ILE A 151 -11.91 13.47 18.17
CA ILE A 151 -10.54 13.02 17.92
C ILE A 151 -10.52 12.29 16.58
N LEU A 152 -9.61 12.72 15.71
CA LEU A 152 -9.31 12.13 14.41
C LEU A 152 -7.92 11.52 14.45
N LEU A 153 -7.71 10.55 13.58
CA LEU A 153 -6.38 10.06 13.22
C LEU A 153 -5.98 10.68 11.89
N ALA A 154 -4.82 11.32 11.83
CA ALA A 154 -4.18 11.74 10.59
C ALA A 154 -3.07 10.75 10.24
N SER A 155 -2.91 10.45 8.96
CA SER A 155 -1.79 9.66 8.43
C SER A 155 -1.23 10.31 7.18
N CYS A 156 0.08 10.18 6.94
CA CYS A 156 0.71 10.62 5.71
C CYS A 156 1.58 9.54 5.09
N SER A 157 1.79 9.61 3.78
CA SER A 157 2.40 8.53 3.02
C SER A 157 3.31 9.02 1.89
N SER A 158 4.16 8.11 1.44
CA SER A 158 4.89 8.24 0.17
C SER A 158 3.99 8.26 -1.07
N ASP A 159 2.69 8.01 -0.94
CA ASP A 159 1.70 8.16 -2.01
C ASP A 159 1.25 9.62 -2.26
N LEU A 160 1.96 10.59 -1.66
CA LEU A 160 1.71 12.04 -1.78
C LEU A 160 0.49 12.54 -0.99
N THR A 161 -0.24 11.65 -0.32
CA THR A 161 -1.50 12.00 0.34
C THR A 161 -1.38 12.06 1.86
N ILE A 162 -2.27 12.85 2.45
CA ILE A 162 -2.59 12.82 3.88
C ILE A 162 -4.03 12.34 4.01
N LYS A 163 -4.31 11.43 4.93
CA LYS A 163 -5.66 10.90 5.15
C LYS A 163 -6.12 11.17 6.57
N LEU A 164 -7.39 11.55 6.70
CA LEU A 164 -8.08 11.73 7.97
C LEU A 164 -9.06 10.57 8.18
N TRP A 165 -8.96 9.94 9.33
CA TRP A 165 -9.77 8.79 9.72
C TRP A 165 -10.54 9.14 10.99
N ASP A 166 -11.79 8.70 11.05
CA ASP A 166 -12.69 8.94 12.18
C ASP A 166 -12.78 7.68 13.07
N PRO A 167 -12.09 7.65 14.24
CA PRO A 167 -12.16 6.54 15.18
C PRO A 167 -13.59 6.23 15.66
N ALA A 168 -14.47 7.23 15.76
CA ALA A 168 -15.86 7.05 16.18
C ALA A 168 -16.73 6.39 15.10
N ASN A 169 -16.28 6.42 13.84
CA ASN A 169 -16.93 5.81 12.69
C ASN A 169 -16.02 4.74 12.07
N GLU A 170 -15.54 3.83 12.93
CA GLU A 170 -14.80 2.64 12.51
C GLU A 170 -13.52 2.93 11.71
N TYR A 171 -12.88 4.06 11.99
CA TYR A 171 -11.73 4.57 11.24
C TYR A 171 -12.01 4.71 9.74
N LYS A 172 -13.23 5.10 9.38
CA LYS A 172 -13.57 5.43 7.98
C LYS A 172 -12.72 6.62 7.52
N ASN A 173 -12.19 6.56 6.30
CA ASN A 173 -11.57 7.72 5.68
C ASN A 173 -12.64 8.80 5.45
N ILE A 174 -12.55 9.89 6.19
CA ILE A 174 -13.46 11.03 6.03
C ILE A 174 -12.91 12.05 5.04
N ARG A 175 -11.58 12.05 4.83
CA ARG A 175 -10.94 12.93 3.86
C ARG A 175 -9.58 12.42 3.40
N THR A 176 -9.26 12.72 2.15
CA THR A 176 -7.89 12.65 1.60
C THR A 176 -7.48 14.07 1.21
N LEU A 177 -6.39 14.56 1.79
CA LEU A 177 -5.80 15.87 1.49
C LEU A 177 -4.74 15.67 0.41
N LEU A 178 -4.91 16.40 -0.69
CA LEU A 178 -4.03 16.41 -1.85
C LEU A 178 -3.36 17.78 -1.96
N GLY A 179 -2.10 17.80 -2.37
CA GLY A 179 -1.43 19.05 -2.70
C GLY A 179 0.09 19.01 -2.60
N HIS A 180 0.68 18.07 -1.87
CA HIS A 180 2.14 17.86 -1.92
C HIS A 180 2.54 17.19 -3.23
N ASP A 181 3.68 17.59 -3.79
CA ASP A 181 4.19 17.09 -5.08
C ASP A 181 5.20 15.93 -4.91
N HIS A 182 5.48 15.56 -3.67
CA HIS A 182 6.34 14.42 -3.32
C HIS A 182 5.91 13.83 -1.95
N SER A 183 6.40 12.62 -1.65
CA SER A 183 6.27 11.90 -0.37
C SER A 183 6.15 12.81 0.85
N VAL A 184 5.08 12.63 1.62
CA VAL A 184 4.83 13.36 2.86
C VAL A 184 5.49 12.61 4.01
N SER A 185 6.39 13.28 4.71
CA SER A 185 7.32 12.69 5.68
C SER A 185 6.86 12.83 7.12
N ALA A 186 6.07 13.84 7.45
CA ALA A 186 5.51 13.99 8.79
C ALA A 186 4.13 14.66 8.75
N VAL A 187 3.31 14.35 9.75
CA VAL A 187 1.99 14.95 9.95
C VAL A 187 1.71 15.15 11.43
N ARG A 188 1.27 16.36 11.81
CA ARG A 188 0.94 16.70 13.20
C ARG A 188 -0.29 17.57 13.29
N PHE A 189 -1.15 17.32 14.28
CA PHE A 189 -2.15 18.30 14.67
C PHE A 189 -1.49 19.47 15.41
N ILE A 190 -1.86 20.69 15.03
CA ILE A 190 -1.40 21.89 15.73
C ILE A 190 -2.33 22.11 16.93
N PRO A 191 -1.82 22.09 18.18
CA PRO A 191 -2.65 22.30 19.36
C PRO A 191 -3.29 23.69 19.38
N THR A 192 -4.52 23.79 19.89
CA THR A 192 -5.17 25.09 20.14
C THR A 192 -5.63 25.19 21.59
N GLY A 193 -4.78 25.75 22.45
CA GLY A 193 -5.16 26.09 23.83
C GLY A 193 -3.99 26.33 24.78
N GLY A 194 -3.66 27.60 25.05
CA GLY A 194 -2.80 28.00 26.17
C GLY A 194 -2.60 29.52 26.31
N VAL A 195 -3.45 30.16 27.12
CA VAL A 195 -3.35 31.53 27.73
C VAL A 195 -2.73 32.64 26.86
N GLY A 196 -3.56 33.29 26.04
CA GLY A 196 -3.18 34.54 25.36
C GLY A 196 -3.81 34.66 24.00
N GLY A 197 -5.15 34.73 23.94
CA GLY A 197 -5.84 35.11 22.71
C GLY A 197 -5.44 36.53 22.32
N VAL A 198 -4.52 36.66 21.38
CA VAL A 198 -4.27 37.90 20.66
C VAL A 198 -4.07 37.53 19.19
N GLY A 199 -5.06 37.88 18.36
CA GLY A 199 -4.92 37.83 16.89
C GLY A 199 -5.96 37.00 16.13
N GLY A 200 -7.26 37.18 16.39
CA GLY A 200 -8.29 37.14 15.33
C GLY A 200 -8.47 35.91 14.42
N SER A 201 -7.83 34.76 14.65
CA SER A 201 -8.11 33.53 13.89
C SER A 201 -8.95 32.56 14.72
N SER A 202 -10.21 32.43 14.34
CA SER A 202 -11.19 31.48 14.89
C SER A 202 -11.03 30.05 14.37
N SER A 203 -9.84 29.61 13.96
CA SER A 203 -9.64 28.31 13.30
C SER A 203 -8.88 27.32 14.19
N GLY A 204 -9.49 26.88 15.29
CA GLY A 204 -8.99 25.71 16.01
C GLY A 204 -9.40 24.45 15.28
N ASN A 205 -8.52 23.93 14.41
CA ASN A 205 -8.58 22.62 13.71
C ASN A 205 -7.48 22.54 12.63
N LEU A 206 -6.23 22.82 12.99
CA LEU A 206 -5.13 22.86 12.02
C LEU A 206 -4.28 21.59 12.06
N LEU A 207 -3.81 21.21 10.88
CA LEU A 207 -2.83 20.13 10.68
C LEU A 207 -1.62 20.71 9.96
N VAL A 208 -0.42 20.28 10.32
CA VAL A 208 0.80 20.57 9.57
C VAL A 208 1.35 19.29 8.96
N SER A 209 1.92 19.40 7.76
CA SER A 209 2.68 18.33 7.13
C SER A 209 4.03 18.82 6.60
N ALA A 210 4.98 17.89 6.54
CA ALA A 210 6.29 18.06 5.92
C ALA A 210 6.44 17.13 4.71
N SER A 211 7.20 17.54 3.69
CA SER A 211 7.35 16.74 2.48
C SER A 211 8.73 16.84 1.83
N ARG A 212 9.02 15.84 1.01
CA ARG A 212 10.14 15.82 0.08
C ARG A 212 10.03 16.87 -1.03
N ASP A 213 8.88 17.49 -1.21
CA ASP A 213 8.71 18.65 -2.10
C ASP A 213 9.32 19.95 -1.54
N LYS A 214 10.04 19.86 -0.41
CA LYS A 214 10.79 20.95 0.24
C LYS A 214 9.89 21.95 0.99
N THR A 215 8.60 21.65 1.13
CA THR A 215 7.62 22.53 1.78
C THR A 215 7.04 21.93 3.06
N LEU A 216 6.59 22.82 3.94
CA LEU A 216 5.59 22.50 4.94
C LEU A 216 4.23 23.01 4.46
N ARG A 217 3.14 22.32 4.80
CA ARG A 217 1.78 22.78 4.51
C ARG A 217 0.93 22.79 5.75
N ILE A 218 0.12 23.84 5.90
CA ILE A 218 -0.89 23.95 6.96
C ILE A 218 -2.25 23.73 6.33
N TRP A 219 -3.02 22.81 6.90
CA TRP A 219 -4.32 22.38 6.42
C TRP A 219 -5.39 22.72 7.43
N ASP A 220 -6.55 23.09 6.94
CA ASP A 220 -7.76 23.11 7.74
C ASP A 220 -8.36 21.70 7.78
N VAL A 221 -8.42 21.09 8.97
CA VAL A 221 -8.93 19.72 9.17
C VAL A 221 -10.42 19.62 8.87
N THR A 222 -11.18 20.72 8.96
CA THR A 222 -12.64 20.72 8.78
C THR A 222 -13.01 20.70 7.31
N THR A 223 -12.33 21.49 6.49
CA THR A 223 -12.58 21.69 5.06
C THR A 223 -11.68 20.83 4.18
N GLY A 224 -10.48 20.51 4.67
CA GLY A 224 -9.44 19.81 3.93
C GLY A 224 -8.59 20.69 3.02
N PHE A 225 -8.81 22.01 3.03
CA PHE A 225 -8.03 22.91 2.19
C PHE A 225 -6.66 23.18 2.79
N CYS A 226 -5.65 23.26 1.90
CA CYS A 226 -4.35 23.80 2.23
C CYS A 226 -4.49 25.31 2.43
N LEU A 227 -4.32 25.78 3.67
CA LEU A 227 -4.42 27.20 4.01
C LEU A 227 -3.12 27.96 3.70
N LYS A 228 -1.97 27.31 3.94
CA LYS A 228 -0.65 27.93 3.78
C LYS A 228 0.35 26.89 3.30
N THR A 229 1.25 27.33 2.42
CA THR A 229 2.46 26.60 2.03
C THR A 229 3.65 27.41 2.52
N ILE A 230 4.50 26.79 3.33
CA ILE A 230 5.70 27.41 3.89
C ILE A 230 6.90 26.83 3.16
N SER A 231 7.62 27.71 2.46
CA SER A 231 8.83 27.38 1.72
C SER A 231 10.06 27.97 2.41
N GLY A 232 11.17 27.25 2.37
CA GLY A 232 12.47 27.79 2.77
C GLY A 232 13.53 26.74 3.04
N HIS A 233 13.16 25.49 3.31
CA HIS A 233 14.11 24.38 3.22
C HIS A 233 14.60 24.20 1.78
N ALA A 234 15.90 23.91 1.62
CA ALA A 234 16.51 23.75 0.30
C ALA A 234 16.33 22.34 -0.26
N GLU A 235 16.06 21.35 0.60
CA GLU A 235 15.90 19.93 0.28
C GLU A 235 14.76 19.32 1.12
N TRP A 236 14.61 18.00 1.06
CA TRP A 236 13.55 17.24 1.75
C TRP A 236 13.39 17.64 3.22
N VAL A 237 12.20 18.10 3.60
CA VAL A 237 11.82 18.30 5.02
C VAL A 237 11.49 16.94 5.64
N ARG A 238 12.26 16.50 6.63
CA ARG A 238 12.16 15.17 7.25
C ARG A 238 11.10 15.07 8.34
N ASP A 239 10.98 16.10 9.16
CA ASP A 239 10.09 16.10 10.32
C ASP A 239 9.59 17.51 10.65
N VAL A 240 8.47 17.57 11.37
CA VAL A 240 7.89 18.81 11.90
C VAL A 240 7.25 18.58 13.27
N ALA A 241 7.52 19.49 14.21
CA ALA A 241 6.98 19.47 15.56
C ALA A 241 6.31 20.82 15.90
N PRO A 242 4.99 20.85 16.17
CA PRO A 242 4.33 22.04 16.68
C PRO A 242 4.65 22.27 18.15
N SER A 243 4.70 23.54 18.53
CA SER A 243 4.76 23.99 19.93
C SER A 243 3.44 23.71 20.67
N PHE A 244 3.54 23.57 21.99
CA PHE A 244 2.39 23.27 22.86
C PHE A 244 1.30 24.35 22.85
N ASP A 245 1.68 25.61 22.60
CA ASP A 245 0.74 26.73 22.45
C ASP A 245 0.20 26.88 21.01
N GLY A 246 0.72 26.08 20.06
CA GLY A 246 0.35 26.10 18.65
C GLY A 246 0.89 27.29 17.87
N ARG A 247 1.79 28.09 18.46
CA ARG A 247 2.30 29.33 17.84
C ARG A 247 3.44 29.08 16.85
N TYR A 248 4.31 28.14 17.19
CA TYR A 248 5.53 27.85 16.45
C TYR A 248 5.53 26.44 15.87
N LEU A 249 6.22 26.28 14.74
CA LEU A 249 6.60 25.01 14.16
C LEU A 249 8.12 24.90 14.11
N LEU A 250 8.67 23.76 14.55
CA LEU A 250 10.06 23.37 14.32
C LEU A 250 10.08 22.36 13.18
N SER A 251 10.88 22.57 12.14
CA SER A 251 11.08 21.62 11.05
C SER A 251 12.55 21.29 10.83
N THR A 252 12.81 20.13 10.25
CA THR A 252 14.18 19.64 9.96
C THR A 252 14.25 19.01 8.58
N GLY A 253 15.45 18.89 7.99
CA GLY A 253 15.57 18.30 6.66
C GLY A 253 16.97 17.88 6.21
N ASP A 254 17.02 17.42 4.96
CA ASP A 254 18.24 16.97 4.26
C ASP A 254 19.19 18.14 3.93
N ASP A 255 18.71 19.38 4.03
CA ASP A 255 19.54 20.58 3.94
C ASP A 255 20.39 20.86 5.20
N GLN A 256 20.36 19.94 6.17
CA GLN A 256 21.14 19.97 7.40
C GLN A 256 20.77 21.16 8.31
N THR A 257 19.59 21.75 8.12
CA THR A 257 19.07 22.84 8.95
C THR A 257 17.85 22.42 9.74
N ALA A 258 17.73 22.96 10.95
CA ALA A 258 16.44 23.01 11.64
C ALA A 258 15.93 24.46 11.60
N ARG A 259 14.64 24.63 11.37
CA ARG A 259 14.02 25.95 11.18
C ARG A 259 12.84 26.12 12.11
N LEU A 260 12.77 27.28 12.76
CA LEU A 260 11.66 27.69 13.61
C LEU A 260 10.79 28.69 12.85
N TRP A 261 9.50 28.43 12.78
CA TRP A 261 8.51 29.23 12.06
C TRP A 261 7.46 29.77 13.03
N ASP A 262 7.15 31.07 12.97
CA ASP A 262 6.00 31.67 13.66
C ASP A 262 4.78 31.59 12.75
N ILE A 263 3.77 30.82 13.17
CA ILE A 263 2.50 30.63 12.45
C ILE A 263 1.35 31.40 13.08
N SER A 264 1.60 32.22 14.11
CA SER A 264 0.57 33.07 14.72
C SER A 264 0.23 34.30 13.87
N VAL A 265 1.09 34.64 12.90
CA VAL A 265 0.91 35.73 11.95
C VAL A 265 0.22 35.25 10.66
N ALA A 266 -0.44 36.16 9.95
CA ALA A 266 -1.25 35.81 8.77
C ALA A 266 -0.47 35.09 7.66
N ASN A 267 0.83 35.37 7.54
CA ASN A 267 1.76 34.66 6.67
C ASN A 267 2.89 34.10 7.55
N PRO A 268 3.09 32.77 7.60
CA PRO A 268 4.13 32.18 8.43
C PRO A 268 5.51 32.81 8.20
N GLU A 269 6.15 33.26 9.28
CA GLU A 269 7.45 33.92 9.23
C GLU A 269 8.56 32.99 9.74
N HIS A 270 9.71 33.04 9.08
CA HIS A 270 10.92 32.38 9.54
C HIS A 270 11.52 33.15 10.73
N LYS A 271 11.69 32.49 11.88
CA LYS A 271 12.20 33.10 13.12
C LYS A 271 13.67 32.81 13.35
N ALA A 272 14.10 31.57 13.12
CA ALA A 272 15.47 31.15 13.37
C ALA A 272 15.88 29.94 12.50
N THR A 273 17.17 29.85 12.18
CA THR A 273 17.79 28.66 11.57
C THR A 273 18.89 28.16 12.49
N ALA A 274 18.80 26.91 12.89
CA ALA A 274 19.86 26.17 13.55
C ALA A 274 20.73 25.48 12.49
N ILE A 275 22.01 25.85 12.43
CA ILE A 275 23.03 25.27 11.54
C ILE A 275 24.13 24.70 12.42
N GLY A 276 24.53 23.45 12.16
CA GLY A 276 25.65 22.84 12.88
C GLY A 276 25.66 21.31 12.92
N HIS A 277 24.64 20.63 12.40
CA HIS A 277 24.75 19.21 12.07
C HIS A 277 25.58 19.01 10.79
N GLU A 278 26.28 17.87 10.69
CA GLU A 278 27.16 17.55 9.55
C GLU A 278 26.48 16.61 8.53
N HIS A 279 25.24 16.21 8.80
CA HIS A 279 24.42 15.37 7.94
C HIS A 279 22.92 15.65 8.15
N PHE A 280 22.08 15.06 7.30
CA PHE A 280 20.61 15.11 7.35
C PHE A 280 20.06 14.99 8.76
N ILE A 281 19.14 15.88 9.09
CA ILE A 281 18.47 15.91 10.38
C ILE A 281 17.14 15.16 10.22
N GLU A 282 17.00 14.04 10.92
CA GLU A 282 15.90 13.08 10.74
C GLU A 282 14.68 13.41 11.61
N CYS A 283 14.91 13.98 12.81
CA CYS A 283 13.83 14.21 13.77
C CYS A 283 14.07 15.46 14.61
N CYS A 284 12.98 16.03 15.12
CA CYS A 284 13.01 17.19 16.01
C CYS A 284 11.96 17.13 17.11
N ALA A 285 12.23 17.83 18.22
CA ALA A 285 11.28 17.96 19.31
C ALA A 285 11.41 19.32 19.99
N LEU A 286 10.28 19.87 20.44
CA LEU A 286 10.23 21.06 21.29
C LEU A 286 10.15 20.66 22.76
N ALA A 287 10.96 21.31 23.59
CA ALA A 287 10.99 21.02 25.02
C ALA A 287 9.67 21.43 25.70
N PRO A 288 9.13 20.61 26.63
CA PRO A 288 7.93 20.98 27.38
C PRO A 288 8.21 22.15 28.33
N PRO A 289 7.20 22.96 28.70
CA PRO A 289 7.37 24.09 29.62
C PRO A 289 7.97 23.71 30.99
N ALA A 290 7.84 22.45 31.40
CA ALA A 290 8.38 21.91 32.65
C ALA A 290 9.91 21.64 32.61
N THR A 291 10.57 21.87 31.47
CA THR A 291 12.00 21.62 31.27
C THR A 291 12.85 22.47 32.22
N TYR A 292 13.86 21.83 32.82
CA TYR A 292 14.82 22.52 33.68
C TYR A 292 15.54 23.57 32.82
N HIS A 293 15.41 24.83 33.23
CA HIS A 293 15.60 26.05 32.41
C HIS A 293 14.40 26.32 31.49
N ALA A 294 13.53 27.26 31.91
CA ALA A 294 12.24 27.62 31.30
C ALA A 294 12.34 28.33 29.92
N ALA A 295 13.38 28.06 29.14
CA ALA A 295 13.53 28.59 27.80
C ALA A 295 13.04 27.57 26.76
N GLU A 296 12.46 28.08 25.68
CA GLU A 296 12.00 27.33 24.50
C GLU A 296 13.19 26.60 23.83
N TYR A 297 13.61 25.46 24.37
CA TYR A 297 14.67 24.65 23.76
C TYR A 297 14.12 23.75 22.67
N MET A 298 14.96 23.55 21.66
CA MET A 298 14.71 22.66 20.54
C MET A 298 15.74 21.52 20.59
N ALA A 299 15.33 20.30 20.31
CA ALA A 299 16.23 19.16 20.14
C ALA A 299 16.14 18.63 18.71
N THR A 300 17.29 18.25 18.14
CA THR A 300 17.38 17.69 16.79
C THR A 300 18.27 16.45 16.79
N GLY A 301 17.87 15.42 16.05
CA GLY A 301 18.63 14.17 15.89
C GLY A 301 19.03 13.99 14.42
N SER A 302 20.28 13.61 14.18
CA SER A 302 20.85 13.58 12.83
C SER A 302 21.50 12.24 12.49
N ARG A 303 21.68 12.03 11.18
CA ARG A 303 22.53 10.99 10.61
C ARG A 303 24.02 11.19 10.90
N ASP A 304 24.42 12.35 11.40
CA ASP A 304 25.76 12.58 11.94
C ASP A 304 25.99 11.91 13.32
N LYS A 305 24.99 11.17 13.80
CA LYS A 305 25.00 10.37 15.04
C LYS A 305 24.94 11.21 16.32
N THR A 306 24.74 12.52 16.18
CA THR A 306 24.64 13.43 17.31
C THR A 306 23.21 13.92 17.51
N ILE A 307 22.95 14.36 18.73
CA ILE A 307 21.75 15.13 19.09
C ILE A 307 22.22 16.53 19.44
N LYS A 308 21.54 17.56 18.97
CA LYS A 308 21.86 18.95 19.34
C LYS A 308 20.68 19.59 20.05
N ILE A 309 20.99 20.33 21.11
CA ILE A 309 20.05 21.18 21.83
C ILE A 309 20.31 22.62 21.44
N TRP A 310 19.25 23.35 21.12
CA TRP A 310 19.31 24.72 20.62
C TRP A 310 18.43 25.63 21.45
N ASP A 311 18.81 26.92 21.54
CA ASP A 311 17.88 27.97 21.98
C ASP A 311 16.93 28.38 20.84
N ALA A 312 15.87 29.11 21.15
CA ALA A 312 14.91 29.64 20.17
C ALA A 312 15.50 30.63 19.14
N ARG A 313 16.78 31.02 19.28
CA ARG A 313 17.51 31.86 18.31
C ARG A 313 18.30 31.01 17.31
N GLY A 314 18.34 29.68 17.48
CA GLY A 314 19.10 28.76 16.65
C GLY A 314 20.55 28.58 17.10
N THR A 315 20.92 29.04 18.30
CA THR A 315 22.26 28.84 18.87
C THR A 315 22.36 27.42 19.43
N CYS A 316 23.39 26.67 19.03
CA CYS A 316 23.67 25.35 19.60
C CYS A 316 24.19 25.51 21.03
N LEU A 317 23.47 24.92 21.99
CA LEU A 317 23.82 24.95 23.41
C LEU A 317 24.58 23.71 23.83
N LEU A 318 24.13 22.54 23.38
CA LEU A 318 24.71 21.24 23.69
C LEU A 318 24.77 20.37 22.45
N THR A 319 25.85 19.60 22.32
CA THR A 319 25.94 18.48 21.37
C THR A 319 26.09 17.20 22.19
N LEU A 320 25.06 16.35 22.16
CA LEU A 320 25.05 15.07 22.84
C LEU A 320 25.60 14.02 21.86
N ALA A 321 26.83 13.59 22.13
CA ALA A 321 27.49 12.53 21.39
C ALA A 321 27.34 11.20 22.15
N GLY A 322 27.10 10.12 21.41
CA GLY A 322 27.12 8.79 21.99
C GLY A 322 26.53 7.71 21.11
N HIS A 323 25.54 8.01 20.26
CA HIS A 323 25.02 7.04 19.31
C HIS A 323 26.06 6.68 18.25
N ASP A 324 26.02 5.43 17.77
CA ASP A 324 26.98 4.92 16.78
C ASP A 324 26.42 4.94 15.35
N ASN A 325 25.14 5.27 15.20
CA ASN A 325 24.41 5.32 13.94
C ASN A 325 23.33 6.44 13.95
N TRP A 326 22.51 6.52 12.91
CA TRP A 326 21.53 7.58 12.72
C TRP A 326 20.53 7.70 13.89
N VAL A 327 20.27 8.91 14.35
CA VAL A 327 19.26 9.18 15.39
C VAL A 327 17.90 9.37 14.72
N ARG A 328 16.94 8.49 15.01
CA ARG A 328 15.65 8.42 14.32
C ARG A 328 14.50 9.10 15.06
N ALA A 329 14.53 9.10 16.38
CA ALA A 329 13.47 9.68 17.18
C ALA A 329 13.98 10.35 18.45
N LEU A 330 13.31 11.43 18.86
CA LEU A 330 13.57 12.18 20.07
C LEU A 330 12.25 12.45 20.79
N VAL A 331 12.20 12.17 22.10
CA VAL A 331 11.06 12.56 22.95
C VAL A 331 11.55 13.11 24.28
N PHE A 332 11.07 14.29 24.64
CA PHE A 332 11.26 14.80 25.99
C PHE A 332 10.41 14.00 26.96
N HIS A 333 10.97 13.72 28.14
CA HIS A 333 10.18 13.24 29.27
C HIS A 333 9.18 14.34 29.69
N PRO A 334 7.92 14.03 30.02
CA PRO A 334 6.92 15.06 30.38
C PRO A 334 7.34 15.95 31.55
N GLY A 335 8.12 15.41 32.48
CA GLY A 335 8.73 16.15 33.58
C GLY A 335 9.90 17.07 33.19
N GLY A 336 10.28 17.14 31.91
CA GLY A 336 11.23 18.11 31.35
C GLY A 336 12.71 17.91 31.71
N LYS A 337 13.04 17.04 32.66
CA LYS A 337 14.44 16.79 33.06
C LYS A 337 15.23 15.92 32.07
N TYR A 338 14.57 14.99 31.40
CA TYR A 338 15.23 13.97 30.58
C TYR A 338 14.81 14.05 29.12
N LEU A 339 15.74 13.70 28.22
CA LEU A 339 15.48 13.46 26.80
C LEU A 339 15.72 11.98 26.52
N LEU A 340 14.85 11.36 25.72
CA LEU A 340 15.05 10.02 25.18
C LEU A 340 15.36 10.10 23.70
N SER A 341 16.27 9.25 23.25
CA SER A 341 16.61 9.09 21.84
C SER A 341 16.62 7.64 21.42
N ALA A 342 16.22 7.38 20.18
CA ALA A 342 16.28 6.08 19.53
C ALA A 342 17.11 6.17 18.24
N SER A 343 17.83 5.11 17.90
CA SER A 343 18.80 5.12 16.80
C SER A 343 18.88 3.78 16.06
N ASP A 344 19.35 3.85 14.81
CA ASP A 344 19.76 2.70 13.99
C ASP A 344 20.97 1.93 14.60
N ASP A 345 21.51 2.38 15.75
CA ASP A 345 22.47 1.62 16.56
C ASP A 345 21.78 0.62 17.51
N LYS A 346 20.45 0.49 17.40
CA LYS A 346 19.58 -0.41 18.19
C LYS A 346 19.44 -0.04 19.66
N SER A 347 19.96 1.13 20.06
CA SER A 347 19.88 1.60 21.44
C SER A 347 18.83 2.68 21.66
N ILE A 348 18.20 2.63 22.83
CA ILE A 348 17.49 3.78 23.40
C ILE A 348 18.40 4.40 24.46
N ARG A 349 18.61 5.72 24.40
CA ARG A 349 19.43 6.45 25.37
C ARG A 349 18.62 7.47 26.13
N CYS A 350 18.95 7.61 27.41
CA CYS A 350 18.39 8.62 28.31
C CYS A 350 19.45 9.64 28.68
N TRP A 351 19.14 10.91 28.42
CA TRP A 351 20.02 12.04 28.63
C TRP A 351 19.46 12.93 29.74
N ASP A 352 20.26 13.22 30.76
CA ASP A 352 19.88 14.12 31.85
C ASP A 352 20.26 15.56 31.48
N LEU A 353 19.26 16.37 31.16
CA LEU A 353 19.47 17.76 30.73
C LEU A 353 19.88 18.66 31.89
N SER A 354 19.67 18.25 33.15
CA SER A 354 20.16 18.99 34.32
C SER A 354 21.65 18.77 34.60
N GLN A 355 22.28 17.80 33.92
CA GLN A 355 23.70 17.49 34.01
C GLN A 355 24.38 17.67 32.64
N ASP A 356 24.16 18.82 32.01
CA ASP A 356 24.73 19.19 30.70
C ASP A 356 24.49 18.13 29.61
N GLY A 357 23.36 17.43 29.67
CA GLY A 357 22.98 16.40 28.71
C GLY A 357 23.78 15.10 28.83
N LYS A 358 24.28 14.76 30.02
CA LYS A 358 24.98 13.48 30.24
C LYS A 358 24.07 12.28 29.95
N CYS A 359 24.59 11.29 29.21
CA CYS A 359 23.91 10.00 29.05
C CYS A 359 23.91 9.24 30.39
N VAL A 360 22.73 9.08 31.00
CA VAL A 360 22.57 8.43 32.30
C VAL A 360 22.12 6.97 32.19
N LYS A 361 21.54 6.58 31.04
CA LYS A 361 21.17 5.19 30.77
C LYS A 361 21.23 4.89 29.28
N VAL A 362 21.73 3.70 28.96
CA VAL A 362 21.70 3.10 27.62
C VAL A 362 20.93 1.79 27.73
N LEU A 363 19.98 1.58 26.84
CA LEU A 363 19.24 0.34 26.66
C LEU A 363 19.70 -0.25 25.32
N SER A 364 20.75 -1.07 25.34
CA SER A 364 21.35 -1.71 24.15
C SER A 364 20.57 -2.93 23.67
N ASP A 365 19.79 -3.55 24.56
CA ASP A 365 19.06 -4.79 24.30
C ASP A 365 17.54 -4.51 24.18
N ALA A 366 17.18 -3.29 23.80
CA ALA A 366 15.79 -2.86 23.66
C ALA A 366 15.12 -3.45 22.41
N SER A 367 15.90 -3.76 21.36
CA SER A 367 15.46 -4.39 20.12
C SER A 367 16.62 -5.10 19.43
N GLU A 368 16.36 -6.21 18.75
CA GLU A 368 17.35 -6.86 17.87
C GLU A 368 17.49 -6.13 16.52
N ALA A 369 16.54 -5.24 16.20
CA ALA A 369 16.45 -4.45 14.97
C ALA A 369 16.58 -2.93 15.25
N PHE A 370 16.52 -2.12 14.18
CA PHE A 370 16.56 -0.65 14.29
C PHE A 370 15.31 -0.11 14.98
N ILE A 371 15.47 0.98 15.74
CA ILE A 371 14.36 1.63 16.43
C ILE A 371 14.05 2.93 15.67
N THR A 372 12.94 2.92 14.95
CA THR A 372 12.53 3.96 14.01
C THR A 372 11.68 5.07 14.64
N CYS A 373 10.88 4.74 15.66
CA CYS A 373 9.99 5.68 16.32
C CYS A 373 9.91 5.45 17.84
N LEU A 374 9.57 6.49 18.59
CA LEU A 374 9.39 6.45 20.04
C LEU A 374 8.30 7.45 20.46
N ARG A 375 7.39 7.05 21.36
CA ARG A 375 6.35 7.95 21.87
C ARG A 375 5.88 7.56 23.27
N TRP A 376 5.42 8.55 24.03
CA TRP A 376 4.79 8.34 25.34
C TRP A 376 3.33 7.92 25.19
N ALA A 377 2.93 6.89 25.92
CA ALA A 377 1.52 6.56 26.12
C ALA A 377 0.90 7.48 27.19
N PRO A 378 -0.38 7.88 27.04
CA PRO A 378 -1.09 8.64 28.07
C PRO A 378 -1.35 7.78 29.32
N GLY A 379 -1.60 8.41 30.47
CA GLY A 379 -1.97 7.70 31.69
C GLY A 379 -3.36 7.05 31.60
N VAL A 380 -3.50 5.81 32.09
CA VAL A 380 -4.77 5.07 32.07
C VAL A 380 -5.69 5.54 33.21
N VAL A 381 -6.92 5.92 32.88
CA VAL A 381 -7.99 6.17 33.85
C VAL A 381 -8.56 4.83 34.32
N LYS A 382 -8.37 4.48 35.59
CA LYS A 382 -9.10 3.35 36.21
C LYS A 382 -10.35 3.88 36.89
N GLU A 383 -11.53 3.42 36.48
CA GLU A 383 -12.77 3.70 37.20
C GLU A 383 -12.67 3.18 38.64
N ALA A 384 -13.05 4.02 39.60
CA ALA A 384 -13.12 3.63 41.00
C ALA A 384 -14.28 2.62 41.18
N PRO A 385 -14.07 1.49 41.88
CA PRO A 385 -15.13 0.52 42.07
C PRO A 385 -16.29 1.13 42.86
N ALA A 386 -17.51 0.97 42.33
CA ALA A 386 -18.75 1.46 42.93
C ALA A 386 -18.86 0.99 44.39
N ALA A 387 -19.06 1.96 45.30
CA ALA A 387 -19.28 1.70 46.71
C ALA A 387 -20.60 0.93 46.90
N GLN A 388 -20.50 -0.38 47.17
CA GLN A 388 -21.61 -1.13 47.74
C GLN A 388 -21.80 -0.68 49.19
N GLY A 389 -22.99 -0.16 49.48
CA GLY A 389 -23.42 0.11 50.84
C GLY A 389 -23.63 -1.18 51.62
N ASN A 390 -23.13 -1.23 52.86
CA ASN A 390 -23.93 -1.53 54.06
C ASN A 390 -23.08 -1.55 55.34
N GLY A 391 -23.58 -0.84 56.36
CA GLY A 391 -23.56 -1.25 57.78
C GLY A 391 -22.23 -1.33 58.53
N ALA A 392 -21.98 -0.36 59.41
CA ALA A 392 -21.15 -0.54 60.62
C ALA A 392 -22.06 -0.88 61.82
N PRO A 393 -21.56 -1.25 63.04
CA PRO A 393 -20.16 -1.44 63.48
C PRO A 393 -19.90 -2.67 64.40
N ASN A 394 -18.63 -2.82 64.81
CA ASN A 394 -18.06 -3.47 66.02
C ASN A 394 -17.24 -4.76 65.84
N GLY A 395 -15.98 -4.70 66.29
CA GLY A 395 -15.11 -5.85 66.57
C GLY A 395 -13.62 -5.50 66.47
N GLU A 396 -12.98 -5.27 67.62
CA GLU A 396 -11.54 -4.96 67.80
C GLU A 396 -10.58 -6.05 67.27
N SER A 397 -9.39 -5.67 66.79
CA SER A 397 -8.09 -6.14 67.32
C SER A 397 -6.88 -5.73 66.44
N ASN A 398 -5.77 -5.48 67.14
CA ASN A 398 -4.43 -5.09 66.69
C ASN A 398 -3.75 -6.02 65.65
N GLY A 399 -2.87 -5.45 64.81
CA GLY A 399 -1.61 -6.13 64.41
C GLY A 399 -1.08 -5.94 62.98
N THR A 400 0.01 -5.16 62.85
CA THR A 400 1.10 -5.19 61.83
C THR A 400 0.87 -4.75 60.36
N PRO A 401 1.86 -4.06 59.73
CA PRO A 401 1.69 -3.39 58.45
C PRO A 401 1.87 -4.35 57.27
N LYS A 402 0.87 -4.45 56.39
CA LYS A 402 1.01 -5.14 55.10
C LYS A 402 1.47 -4.17 54.01
N LYS A 403 2.57 -4.56 53.37
CA LYS A 403 3.16 -3.98 52.15
C LYS A 403 2.10 -3.55 51.14
N LYS A 404 2.13 -2.27 50.75
CA LYS A 404 1.49 -1.80 49.52
C LYS A 404 2.31 -2.29 48.33
N VAL A 405 1.73 -3.19 47.55
CA VAL A 405 2.22 -3.60 46.24
C VAL A 405 2.06 -2.40 45.31
N ALA A 406 3.18 -1.92 44.77
CA ALA A 406 3.21 -0.89 43.75
C ALA A 406 2.66 -1.44 42.43
N ALA A 407 1.83 -0.64 41.77
CA ALA A 407 1.15 -0.96 40.52
C ALA A 407 2.16 -1.10 39.35
N PRO A 408 1.92 -2.01 38.38
CA PRO A 408 2.76 -2.13 37.20
C PRO A 408 2.33 -1.11 36.12
N GLU A 409 3.30 -0.34 35.61
CA GLU A 409 3.14 0.58 34.48
C GLU A 409 3.46 -0.14 33.15
N ILE A 410 2.77 0.29 32.10
CA ILE A 410 2.58 -0.43 30.83
C ILE A 410 3.64 -0.01 29.81
N GLN A 411 4.24 -0.97 29.11
CA GLN A 411 5.19 -0.76 28.02
C GLN A 411 4.81 -1.61 26.81
N ILE A 412 4.92 -1.04 25.63
CA ILE A 412 4.65 -1.71 24.37
C ILE A 412 5.89 -1.51 23.53
N ASN A 413 6.51 -2.62 23.18
CA ASN A 413 7.69 -2.63 22.36
C ASN A 413 7.27 -3.32 21.06
N ALA A 414 7.04 -2.56 20.00
CA ALA A 414 6.88 -3.15 18.68
C ALA A 414 8.29 -3.52 18.21
N GLN A 415 8.68 -4.78 18.44
CA GLN A 415 9.94 -5.32 17.96
C GLN A 415 9.72 -5.98 16.60
N ASP A 416 10.68 -5.75 15.71
CA ASP A 416 10.93 -6.57 14.54
C ASP A 416 11.99 -7.60 14.94
N ALA A 417 11.63 -8.89 14.92
CA ALA A 417 12.60 -9.97 15.06
C ALA A 417 12.08 -11.21 14.31
N ARG A 418 12.76 -11.52 13.21
CA ARG A 418 12.70 -12.85 12.57
C ARG A 418 13.27 -13.91 13.52
N GLU A 419 12.61 -15.07 13.45
CA GLU A 419 12.99 -16.41 13.93
C GLU A 419 12.64 -16.77 15.39
N ARG A 420 11.47 -17.44 15.54
CA ARG A 420 11.42 -18.89 15.82
C ARG A 420 10.03 -19.51 15.56
N SER A 421 10.01 -20.56 14.73
CA SER A 421 8.97 -21.60 14.54
C SER A 421 8.49 -22.20 15.88
N PRO A 422 7.23 -22.70 16.08
CA PRO A 422 6.50 -23.59 15.15
C PRO A 422 4.95 -23.58 15.14
N ALA A 423 4.35 -23.83 13.97
CA ALA A 423 3.29 -24.82 13.76
C ALA A 423 3.06 -24.99 12.25
N ALA A 424 3.50 -26.13 11.71
CA ALA A 424 3.24 -26.50 10.33
C ALA A 424 1.76 -26.79 10.14
N ALA A 425 1.14 -26.14 9.16
CA ALA A 425 -0.09 -26.61 8.53
C ALA A 425 0.15 -26.67 7.02
N VAL A 426 -0.29 -27.76 6.41
CA VAL A 426 0.03 -28.27 5.05
C VAL A 426 1.36 -29.02 4.98
N ALA A 427 1.29 -30.33 4.71
CA ALA A 427 2.45 -31.04 4.19
C ALA A 427 2.78 -30.37 2.84
N PRO A 428 3.93 -29.69 2.67
CA PRO A 428 4.19 -28.92 1.46
C PRO A 428 4.39 -29.82 0.22
N LEU A 429 4.39 -31.13 0.44
CA LEU A 429 4.45 -32.15 -0.59
C LEU A 429 3.08 -32.32 -1.26
N VAL A 430 2.98 -31.93 -2.52
CA VAL A 430 1.79 -32.10 -3.36
C VAL A 430 2.04 -33.20 -4.39
N ASP A 431 1.13 -34.18 -4.47
CA ASP A 431 1.19 -35.26 -5.45
C ASP A 431 0.23 -35.00 -6.62
N LEU A 432 0.80 -34.78 -7.80
CA LEU A 432 0.08 -34.48 -9.03
C LEU A 432 -0.17 -35.73 -9.89
N SER A 433 0.12 -36.94 -9.39
CA SER A 433 0.10 -38.24 -10.10
C SER A 433 1.20 -38.42 -11.16
N TYR A 434 1.60 -37.36 -11.86
CA TYR A 434 2.73 -37.39 -12.80
C TYR A 434 4.03 -36.87 -12.20
N THR A 435 3.99 -36.21 -11.03
CA THR A 435 5.16 -35.75 -10.27
C THR A 435 4.78 -35.45 -8.82
N GLN A 436 5.78 -35.39 -7.95
CA GLN A 436 5.63 -34.93 -6.58
C GLN A 436 6.44 -33.63 -6.40
N LEU A 437 5.80 -32.61 -5.84
CA LEU A 437 6.35 -31.27 -5.69
C LEU A 437 6.46 -30.89 -4.23
N GLN A 438 7.64 -30.46 -3.83
CA GLN A 438 7.89 -29.95 -2.49
C GLN A 438 7.77 -28.42 -2.48
N GLY A 439 6.72 -27.91 -1.84
CA GLY A 439 6.53 -26.49 -1.55
C GLY A 439 7.46 -26.00 -0.46
N VAL A 440 7.63 -24.68 -0.39
CA VAL A 440 8.38 -24.01 0.66
C VAL A 440 7.45 -23.09 1.42
N SER A 441 7.20 -23.41 2.68
CA SER A 441 6.54 -22.53 3.63
C SER A 441 7.50 -21.42 4.04
N LEU A 442 7.07 -20.18 3.83
CA LEU A 442 7.80 -18.97 4.14
C LEU A 442 7.40 -18.47 5.53
N ALA A 443 8.31 -17.74 6.19
CA ALA A 443 8.08 -17.22 7.53
C ALA A 443 6.92 -16.20 7.60
N ASN A 444 6.53 -15.61 6.48
CA ASN A 444 5.41 -14.67 6.38
C ASN A 444 4.03 -15.34 6.30
N GLY A 445 3.95 -16.68 6.46
CA GLY A 445 2.68 -17.41 6.48
C GLY A 445 2.13 -17.74 5.10
N ALA A 446 2.97 -17.72 4.05
CA ALA A 446 2.63 -18.23 2.73
C ALA A 446 3.42 -19.49 2.39
N THR A 447 2.84 -20.36 1.56
CA THR A 447 3.51 -21.49 0.95
C THR A 447 3.64 -21.24 -0.55
N GLN A 448 4.84 -21.47 -1.09
CA GLN A 448 5.10 -21.32 -2.52
C GLN A 448 5.56 -22.62 -3.18
N TRP A 449 5.05 -22.89 -4.38
CA TRP A 449 5.50 -23.94 -5.29
C TRP A 449 5.93 -23.28 -6.60
N LEU A 450 7.21 -23.38 -6.93
CA LEU A 450 7.79 -22.74 -8.10
C LEU A 450 8.11 -23.78 -9.18
N GLY A 451 7.90 -23.41 -10.44
CA GLY A 451 8.23 -24.29 -11.57
C GLY A 451 7.30 -25.51 -11.69
N VAL A 452 6.01 -25.34 -11.41
CA VAL A 452 5.00 -26.39 -11.55
C VAL A 452 4.65 -26.59 -13.02
N ARG A 453 5.13 -27.67 -13.65
CA ARG A 453 4.83 -27.96 -15.06
C ARG A 453 3.35 -28.24 -15.25
N TYR A 454 2.66 -27.40 -16.02
CA TYR A 454 1.26 -27.63 -16.40
C TYR A 454 1.11 -28.26 -17.79
N ALA A 455 2.19 -28.25 -18.58
CA ALA A 455 2.29 -28.92 -19.88
C ALA A 455 3.69 -29.55 -20.07
N ALA A 456 3.83 -30.41 -21.08
CA ALA A 456 5.11 -30.95 -21.51
C ALA A 456 5.99 -29.83 -22.11
N ALA A 457 7.31 -29.91 -21.88
CA ALA A 457 8.27 -28.94 -22.42
C ALA A 457 8.15 -28.86 -23.96
N PRO A 458 7.97 -27.66 -24.56
CA PRO A 458 7.74 -27.50 -26.00
C PRO A 458 9.06 -27.54 -26.77
N LEU A 459 9.77 -28.66 -26.69
CA LEU A 459 11.10 -28.84 -27.29
C LEU A 459 11.04 -29.72 -28.55
N GLY A 460 11.95 -29.44 -29.49
CA GLY A 460 12.07 -30.19 -30.74
C GLY A 460 10.76 -30.20 -31.51
N VAL A 461 10.24 -31.38 -31.87
CA VAL A 461 9.00 -31.51 -32.66
C VAL A 461 7.76 -30.92 -31.98
N MET A 462 7.80 -30.68 -30.66
CA MET A 462 6.69 -30.06 -29.92
C MET A 462 6.77 -28.52 -29.89
N ARG A 463 7.82 -27.93 -30.45
CA ARG A 463 8.11 -26.49 -30.41
C ARG A 463 6.97 -25.61 -30.90
N PHE A 464 6.44 -25.94 -32.08
CA PHE A 464 5.31 -25.24 -32.70
C PHE A 464 4.00 -26.03 -32.61
N GLY A 465 3.97 -27.11 -31.81
CA GLY A 465 2.78 -27.91 -31.57
C GLY A 465 1.88 -27.32 -30.48
N ALA A 466 0.61 -27.76 -30.45
CA ALA A 466 -0.30 -27.45 -29.37
C ALA A 466 0.26 -27.96 -28.02
N PRO A 467 -0.03 -27.30 -26.89
CA PRO A 467 0.39 -27.79 -25.59
C PRO A 467 -0.21 -29.18 -25.31
N VAL A 468 0.59 -30.02 -24.65
CA VAL A 468 0.22 -31.40 -24.29
C VAL A 468 0.43 -31.58 -22.80
N ASP A 469 -0.39 -32.42 -22.16
CA ASP A 469 -0.26 -32.72 -20.73
C ASP A 469 1.17 -33.18 -20.34
N PRO A 470 1.62 -32.89 -19.11
CA PRO A 470 2.93 -33.29 -18.62
C PRO A 470 3.15 -34.82 -18.69
N ARG A 471 4.33 -35.23 -19.13
CA ARG A 471 4.74 -36.66 -19.10
C ARG A 471 5.08 -37.10 -17.66
N GLN A 472 4.89 -38.39 -17.36
CA GLN A 472 5.18 -38.95 -16.03
C GLN A 472 6.67 -38.81 -15.66
N LEU A 473 6.95 -38.02 -14.63
CA LEU A 473 8.29 -37.79 -14.08
C LEU A 473 8.48 -38.66 -12.84
N ARG A 474 9.41 -39.62 -12.94
CA ARG A 474 9.61 -40.69 -11.94
C ARG A 474 10.36 -40.25 -10.66
N ARG A 475 10.62 -38.95 -10.47
CA ARG A 475 11.41 -38.39 -9.35
C ARG A 475 10.66 -37.26 -8.65
N LEU A 476 10.90 -37.10 -7.34
CA LEU A 476 10.61 -35.86 -6.60
C LEU A 476 11.31 -34.71 -7.33
N SER A 477 10.52 -33.78 -7.88
CA SER A 477 11.08 -32.59 -8.51
C SER A 477 11.38 -31.58 -7.41
N THR A 478 12.66 -31.42 -7.06
CA THR A 478 13.10 -30.32 -6.21
C THR A 478 13.08 -29.02 -7.01
N ARG A 479 12.61 -27.94 -6.37
CA ARG A 479 12.62 -26.53 -6.79
C ARG A 479 13.32 -26.29 -8.14
N HIS A 480 12.55 -26.10 -9.21
CA HIS A 480 13.07 -25.50 -10.44
C HIS A 480 12.69 -24.03 -10.41
N SER A 481 13.68 -23.14 -10.58
CA SER A 481 13.36 -21.74 -10.87
C SER A 481 12.78 -21.69 -12.28
N PRO A 482 11.64 -21.01 -12.50
CA PRO A 482 11.15 -20.75 -13.84
C PRO A 482 12.18 -19.88 -14.57
N ASP A 483 12.53 -20.28 -15.79
CA ASP A 483 13.35 -19.47 -16.66
C ASP A 483 12.48 -18.39 -17.34
N ASP A 484 13.05 -17.20 -17.55
CA ASP A 484 12.41 -16.10 -18.29
C ASP A 484 12.70 -16.25 -19.79
N PHE A 485 11.64 -16.17 -20.60
CA PHE A 485 11.71 -16.23 -22.04
C PHE A 485 11.78 -14.82 -22.63
N THR A 486 12.99 -14.27 -22.72
CA THR A 486 13.29 -12.99 -23.39
C THR A 486 13.96 -13.20 -24.74
N MET A 487 13.72 -12.30 -25.70
CA MET A 487 14.42 -12.28 -27.00
C MET A 487 15.94 -12.01 -26.90
N GLN A 488 16.42 -11.57 -25.73
CA GLN A 488 17.85 -11.41 -25.45
C GLN A 488 18.14 -11.84 -24.02
N PRO A 489 19.13 -12.70 -23.79
CA PRO A 489 19.57 -13.00 -22.44
C PRO A 489 20.00 -11.70 -21.75
N ASN A 490 19.61 -11.55 -20.49
CA ASN A 490 20.03 -10.40 -19.68
C ASN A 490 20.79 -10.90 -18.45
N ARG A 491 21.37 -9.96 -17.69
CA ARG A 491 22.20 -10.31 -16.53
C ARG A 491 21.45 -11.06 -15.42
N ARG A 492 20.12 -11.07 -15.46
CA ARG A 492 19.23 -11.69 -14.47
C ARG A 492 18.64 -13.02 -14.96
N PHE A 493 18.54 -13.26 -16.28
CA PHE A 493 17.82 -14.39 -16.84
C PHE A 493 18.47 -15.00 -18.09
N ASN A 494 18.36 -16.33 -18.19
CA ASN A 494 18.76 -17.10 -19.35
C ASN A 494 17.56 -17.39 -20.24
N VAL A 495 17.80 -17.38 -21.55
CA VAL A 495 16.83 -17.81 -22.55
C VAL A 495 16.61 -19.32 -22.45
N SER A 496 15.37 -19.75 -22.25
CA SER A 496 14.98 -21.17 -22.25
C SER A 496 13.61 -21.39 -22.90
N GLU A 497 13.54 -22.24 -23.93
CA GLU A 497 12.27 -22.65 -24.56
C GLU A 497 11.42 -23.54 -23.64
N ASP A 498 12.02 -24.15 -22.63
CA ASP A 498 11.28 -24.88 -21.60
C ASP A 498 10.67 -23.83 -20.66
N CYS A 499 9.46 -23.35 -20.98
CA CYS A 499 8.83 -22.23 -20.29
C CYS A 499 7.39 -22.50 -19.79
N LEU A 500 6.84 -23.71 -19.98
CA LEU A 500 5.44 -24.01 -19.62
C LEU A 500 5.29 -24.44 -18.15
N TYR A 501 5.32 -23.46 -17.25
CA TYR A 501 5.20 -23.67 -15.80
C TYR A 501 4.28 -22.66 -15.12
N LEU A 502 3.85 -23.03 -13.91
CA LEU A 502 3.16 -22.16 -12.98
C LEU A 502 4.03 -21.91 -11.75
N ASN A 503 3.90 -20.72 -11.18
CA ASN A 503 4.26 -20.47 -9.79
C ASN A 503 2.99 -20.29 -8.98
N ILE A 504 2.86 -21.04 -7.90
CA ILE A 504 1.68 -21.05 -7.05
C ILE A 504 2.08 -20.50 -5.68
N PHE A 505 1.38 -19.47 -5.23
CA PHE A 505 1.53 -18.84 -3.93
C PHE A 505 0.19 -18.90 -3.20
N ALA A 506 0.18 -19.44 -1.99
CA ALA A 506 -1.04 -19.58 -1.21
C ALA A 506 -0.79 -19.20 0.26
N PRO A 507 -1.79 -18.66 0.98
CA PRO A 507 -1.76 -18.60 2.43
C PRO A 507 -1.51 -20.00 3.00
N THR A 508 -0.66 -20.14 4.02
CA THR A 508 -0.34 -21.44 4.63
C THR A 508 -1.56 -22.11 5.27
N ALA A 509 -2.61 -21.35 5.58
CA ALA A 509 -3.89 -21.89 6.07
C ALA A 509 -4.81 -22.47 4.98
N ALA A 510 -4.51 -22.24 3.69
CA ALA A 510 -5.32 -22.77 2.59
C ALA A 510 -5.20 -24.30 2.53
N THR A 511 -6.34 -24.99 2.54
CA THR A 511 -6.41 -26.46 2.53
C THR A 511 -7.50 -26.94 1.57
N ALA A 512 -7.51 -28.24 1.24
CA ALA A 512 -8.57 -28.81 0.43
C ALA A 512 -9.95 -28.69 1.12
N GLU A 513 -9.96 -28.65 2.45
CA GLU A 513 -11.16 -28.53 3.29
C GLU A 513 -11.61 -27.08 3.50
N ALA A 514 -10.70 -26.12 3.35
CA ALA A 514 -10.97 -24.68 3.38
C ALA A 514 -10.30 -24.00 2.16
N PRO A 515 -10.87 -24.19 0.96
CA PRO A 515 -10.26 -23.70 -0.26
C PRO A 515 -10.43 -22.18 -0.40
N VAL A 516 -9.39 -21.51 -0.90
CA VAL A 516 -9.40 -20.05 -1.16
C VAL A 516 -9.62 -19.74 -2.66
N PRO A 517 -10.19 -18.58 -3.02
CA PRO A 517 -10.32 -18.16 -4.42
C PRO A 517 -8.96 -18.11 -5.13
N VAL A 518 -8.96 -18.36 -6.44
CA VAL A 518 -7.73 -18.44 -7.25
C VAL A 518 -7.65 -17.27 -8.22
N MET A 519 -6.57 -16.49 -8.13
CA MET A 519 -6.18 -15.52 -9.14
C MET A 519 -5.16 -16.15 -10.08
N TYR A 520 -5.51 -16.25 -11.36
CA TYR A 520 -4.63 -16.71 -12.43
C TYR A 520 -4.05 -15.50 -13.16
N PHE A 521 -2.82 -15.16 -12.81
CA PHE A 521 -2.10 -13.98 -13.27
C PHE A 521 -1.34 -14.26 -14.58
N ILE A 522 -1.77 -13.58 -15.63
CA ILE A 522 -1.21 -13.60 -16.99
C ILE A 522 -0.48 -12.29 -17.19
N GLN A 523 0.81 -12.34 -17.33
CA GLN A 523 1.58 -11.11 -17.38
C GLN A 523 1.72 -10.54 -18.80
N GLY A 524 1.98 -9.24 -18.88
CA GLY A 524 2.42 -8.51 -20.05
C GLY A 524 3.84 -8.84 -20.54
N GLY A 525 4.38 -7.93 -21.35
CA GLY A 525 5.65 -8.10 -22.08
C GLY A 525 5.50 -8.06 -23.61
N GLY A 526 4.44 -7.42 -24.12
CA GLY A 526 4.26 -7.13 -25.55
C GLY A 526 4.16 -8.35 -26.46
N PHE A 527 3.81 -9.53 -25.93
CA PHE A 527 3.88 -10.82 -26.64
C PHE A 527 5.28 -11.20 -27.13
N GLU A 528 6.35 -10.60 -26.60
CA GLU A 528 7.73 -10.89 -27.00
C GLU A 528 8.60 -11.35 -25.82
N SER A 529 8.22 -11.01 -24.58
CA SER A 529 9.01 -11.30 -23.39
C SER A 529 8.11 -11.78 -22.25
N ASN A 530 8.57 -12.77 -21.50
CA ASN A 530 7.87 -13.27 -20.32
C ASN A 530 8.53 -12.82 -19.01
N SER A 531 8.23 -11.62 -18.54
CA SER A 531 8.75 -11.07 -17.28
C SER A 531 8.30 -11.75 -15.95
N ASN A 532 7.62 -12.92 -15.95
CA ASN A 532 6.98 -13.49 -14.72
C ASN A 532 7.97 -13.73 -13.59
N ALA A 533 9.23 -13.94 -13.94
CA ALA A 533 10.33 -14.12 -13.01
C ALA A 533 10.61 -12.90 -12.11
N ASN A 534 9.96 -11.74 -12.36
CA ASN A 534 10.12 -10.52 -11.57
C ASN A 534 9.03 -10.31 -10.51
N PHE A 535 7.91 -11.05 -10.56
CA PHE A 535 6.79 -10.84 -9.65
C PHE A 535 6.77 -11.91 -8.56
N ASN A 536 6.69 -11.52 -7.29
CA ASN A 536 6.47 -12.45 -6.18
C ASN A 536 5.02 -12.36 -5.71
N GLY A 537 4.22 -13.36 -6.07
CA GLY A 537 2.78 -13.41 -5.74
C GLY A 537 2.47 -13.60 -4.25
N THR A 538 3.49 -13.81 -3.40
CA THR A 538 3.31 -14.08 -1.97
C THR A 538 2.56 -12.97 -1.23
N GLU A 539 2.91 -11.71 -1.48
CA GLU A 539 2.28 -10.57 -0.80
C GLU A 539 0.81 -10.45 -1.15
N LEU A 540 0.49 -10.65 -2.43
CA LEU A 540 -0.86 -10.59 -2.95
C LEU A 540 -1.72 -11.77 -2.44
N ALA A 541 -1.14 -12.97 -2.38
CA ALA A 541 -1.80 -14.14 -1.81
C ALA A 541 -2.21 -13.91 -0.34
N LEU A 542 -1.30 -13.33 0.45
CA LEU A 542 -1.54 -12.97 1.86
C LEU A 542 -2.42 -11.72 2.03
N PHE A 543 -2.47 -10.82 1.05
CA PHE A 543 -3.28 -9.60 1.12
C PHE A 543 -4.76 -9.89 0.93
N GLY A 544 -5.08 -10.74 -0.05
CA GLY A 544 -6.45 -11.05 -0.45
C GLY A 544 -7.04 -12.29 0.21
N ASP A 545 -6.25 -13.05 0.96
CA ASP A 545 -6.59 -14.43 1.36
C ASP A 545 -7.02 -15.27 0.14
N ILE A 546 -6.20 -15.16 -0.91
CA ILE A 546 -6.41 -15.79 -2.21
C ILE A 546 -5.16 -16.58 -2.59
N MET A 547 -5.33 -17.54 -3.47
CA MET A 547 -4.21 -18.18 -4.14
C MET A 547 -3.82 -17.37 -5.38
N VAL A 548 -2.54 -17.08 -5.53
CA VAL A 548 -2.00 -16.43 -6.73
C VAL A 548 -1.24 -17.46 -7.55
N VAL A 549 -1.65 -17.64 -8.80
CA VAL A 549 -1.02 -18.52 -9.77
C VAL A 549 -0.48 -17.67 -10.90
N GLN A 550 0.83 -17.61 -11.04
CA GLN A 550 1.47 -16.99 -12.20
C GLN A 550 1.69 -18.03 -13.29
N VAL A 551 1.33 -17.73 -14.53
CA VAL A 551 1.52 -18.64 -15.66
C VAL A 551 2.59 -18.17 -16.63
N ASN A 552 3.63 -18.97 -16.84
CA ASN A 552 4.53 -18.79 -17.97
C ASN A 552 3.98 -19.51 -19.21
N TYR A 553 3.90 -18.81 -20.34
CA TYR A 553 3.39 -19.32 -21.61
C TYR A 553 4.32 -18.95 -22.77
N ARG A 554 4.17 -19.59 -23.94
CA ARG A 554 4.97 -19.23 -25.12
C ARG A 554 4.57 -17.88 -25.69
N VAL A 555 5.57 -17.08 -26.01
CA VAL A 555 5.45 -15.76 -26.66
C VAL A 555 6.35 -15.70 -27.90
N GLY A 556 6.29 -14.61 -28.66
CA GLY A 556 7.06 -14.42 -29.88
C GLY A 556 6.77 -15.51 -30.93
N PRO A 557 7.78 -15.99 -31.68
CA PRO A 557 7.57 -17.00 -32.71
C PRO A 557 7.13 -18.36 -32.15
N PHE A 558 7.40 -18.65 -30.87
CA PHE A 558 6.97 -19.91 -30.26
C PHE A 558 5.49 -19.91 -29.91
N GLY A 559 4.95 -18.74 -29.56
CA GLY A 559 3.54 -18.57 -29.21
C GLY A 559 2.66 -18.26 -30.41
N PHE A 560 3.18 -17.51 -31.39
CA PHE A 560 2.35 -16.80 -32.36
C PHE A 560 2.89 -16.82 -33.80
N LEU A 561 3.67 -17.85 -34.18
CA LEU A 561 4.05 -18.07 -35.57
C LEU A 561 2.85 -18.59 -36.38
N GLN A 562 2.58 -17.95 -37.52
CA GLN A 562 1.50 -18.30 -38.44
C GLN A 562 2.05 -18.51 -39.83
N SER A 563 1.73 -19.65 -40.44
CA SER A 563 1.92 -19.91 -41.87
C SER A 563 1.10 -21.13 -42.26
N ARG A 564 1.06 -21.44 -43.56
CA ARG A 564 0.43 -22.69 -44.03
C ARG A 564 1.18 -23.93 -43.54
N GLU A 565 2.51 -23.87 -43.50
CA GLU A 565 3.35 -24.95 -42.98
C GLU A 565 3.08 -25.18 -41.48
N VAL A 566 2.94 -24.11 -40.70
CA VAL A 566 2.64 -24.22 -39.26
C VAL A 566 1.22 -24.75 -39.04
N GLU A 567 0.27 -24.36 -39.88
CA GLU A 567 -1.09 -24.90 -39.83
C GLU A 567 -1.15 -26.40 -40.19
N GLU A 568 -0.38 -26.83 -41.18
CA GLU A 568 -0.34 -28.23 -41.64
C GLU A 568 0.41 -29.16 -40.68
N PHE A 569 1.56 -28.72 -40.16
CA PHE A 569 2.49 -29.57 -39.40
C PHE A 569 2.63 -29.21 -37.92
N GLY A 570 2.04 -28.10 -37.49
CA GLY A 570 2.15 -27.56 -36.13
C GLY A 570 0.80 -27.17 -35.53
N SER A 571 0.75 -25.97 -34.95
CA SER A 571 -0.44 -25.40 -34.33
C SER A 571 -0.32 -23.88 -34.23
N LEU A 572 -1.43 -23.22 -34.54
CA LEU A 572 -1.61 -21.76 -34.49
C LEU A 572 -1.92 -21.23 -33.08
N ASN A 573 -1.61 -19.96 -32.80
CA ASN A 573 -1.91 -19.28 -31.52
C ASN A 573 -1.58 -20.10 -30.25
N ASN A 574 -0.43 -20.77 -30.27
CA ASN A 574 0.04 -21.60 -29.18
C ASN A 574 0.15 -20.85 -27.85
N GLY A 575 0.49 -19.56 -27.85
CA GLY A 575 0.55 -18.77 -26.62
C GLY A 575 -0.80 -18.68 -25.91
N LEU A 576 -1.90 -18.46 -26.64
CA LEU A 576 -3.25 -18.46 -26.05
C LEU A 576 -3.71 -19.88 -25.65
N LYS A 577 -3.33 -20.90 -26.43
CA LYS A 577 -3.61 -22.31 -26.10
C LYS A 577 -2.88 -22.75 -24.83
N ASP A 578 -1.65 -22.27 -24.62
CA ASP A 578 -0.87 -22.51 -23.41
C ASP A 578 -1.58 -21.93 -22.18
N LEU A 579 -2.16 -20.72 -22.29
CA LEU A 579 -2.95 -20.13 -21.22
C LEU A 579 -4.21 -20.95 -20.90
N LEU A 580 -4.91 -21.44 -21.93
CA LEU A 580 -6.07 -22.33 -21.77
C LEU A 580 -5.70 -23.67 -21.14
N GLN A 581 -4.57 -24.27 -21.55
CA GLN A 581 -4.06 -25.50 -20.94
C GLN A 581 -3.72 -25.28 -19.47
N GLY A 582 -3.09 -24.15 -19.11
CA GLY A 582 -2.81 -23.82 -17.71
C GLY A 582 -4.07 -23.66 -16.88
N LEU A 583 -5.11 -23.01 -17.42
CA LEU A 583 -6.42 -22.91 -16.77
C LEU A 583 -7.13 -24.27 -16.62
N GLN A 584 -7.04 -25.15 -17.63
CA GLN A 584 -7.55 -26.52 -17.53
C GLN A 584 -6.81 -27.30 -16.45
N TRP A 585 -5.50 -27.16 -16.38
CA TRP A 585 -4.67 -27.75 -15.34
C TRP A 585 -5.08 -27.25 -13.94
N ILE A 586 -5.33 -25.95 -13.79
CA ILE A 586 -5.83 -25.34 -12.55
C ILE A 586 -7.15 -25.97 -12.12
N LYS A 587 -8.11 -26.07 -13.04
CA LYS A 587 -9.41 -26.68 -12.78
C LYS A 587 -9.30 -28.13 -12.29
N GLN A 588 -8.29 -28.87 -12.74
CA GLN A 588 -8.06 -30.27 -12.37
C GLN A 588 -7.26 -30.46 -11.07
N HIS A 589 -6.36 -29.54 -10.73
CA HIS A 589 -5.32 -29.81 -9.73
C HIS A 589 -5.22 -28.79 -8.60
N ILE A 590 -5.80 -27.60 -8.73
CA ILE A 590 -5.54 -26.50 -7.79
C ILE A 590 -6.08 -26.75 -6.37
N SER A 591 -7.12 -27.60 -6.24
CA SER A 591 -7.64 -28.05 -4.95
C SER A 591 -6.59 -28.77 -4.10
N LYS A 592 -5.61 -29.43 -4.73
CA LYS A 592 -4.49 -30.09 -4.03
C LYS A 592 -3.52 -29.08 -3.38
N PHE A 593 -3.58 -27.82 -3.79
CA PHE A 593 -2.81 -26.72 -3.23
C PHE A 593 -3.64 -25.86 -2.27
N GLY A 594 -4.93 -26.19 -2.06
CA GLY A 594 -5.87 -25.41 -1.24
C GLY A 594 -6.63 -24.31 -1.98
N GLY A 595 -6.66 -24.33 -3.32
CA GLY A 595 -7.43 -23.37 -4.13
C GLY A 595 -8.80 -23.91 -4.55
N ASP A 596 -9.78 -23.03 -4.71
CA ASP A 596 -11.11 -23.38 -5.21
C ASP A 596 -11.14 -23.37 -6.76
N PRO A 597 -11.24 -24.54 -7.44
CA PRO A 597 -11.32 -24.61 -8.90
C PRO A 597 -12.62 -24.01 -9.47
N GLY A 598 -13.64 -23.75 -8.64
CA GLY A 598 -14.88 -23.09 -9.02
C GLY A 598 -14.82 -21.57 -8.95
N GLN A 599 -13.79 -20.99 -8.31
CA GLN A 599 -13.62 -19.55 -8.08
C GLN A 599 -12.29 -19.05 -8.65
N VAL A 600 -12.13 -19.21 -9.96
CA VAL A 600 -10.94 -18.74 -10.70
C VAL A 600 -11.22 -17.39 -11.35
N VAL A 601 -10.41 -16.39 -11.04
CA VAL A 601 -10.40 -15.07 -11.68
C VAL A 601 -9.10 -14.93 -12.48
N ILE A 602 -9.21 -14.62 -13.77
CA ILE A 602 -8.03 -14.31 -14.59
C ILE A 602 -7.69 -12.83 -14.45
N ALA A 603 -6.41 -12.53 -14.24
CA ALA A 603 -5.91 -11.17 -14.08
C ALA A 603 -4.69 -10.97 -14.98
N GLY A 604 -4.53 -9.81 -15.58
CA GLY A 604 -3.34 -9.54 -16.39
C GLY A 604 -3.10 -8.08 -16.65
N ASP A 605 -1.84 -7.77 -16.97
CA ASP A 605 -1.33 -6.45 -17.30
C ASP A 605 -0.86 -6.38 -18.75
N SER A 606 -1.06 -5.26 -19.43
CA SER A 606 -0.56 -5.02 -20.80
C SER A 606 -0.94 -6.17 -21.76
N ALA A 607 0.02 -6.81 -22.43
CA ALA A 607 -0.23 -7.97 -23.30
C ALA A 607 -0.95 -9.14 -22.59
N GLY A 608 -0.82 -9.28 -21.27
CA GLY A 608 -1.58 -10.24 -20.48
C GLY A 608 -3.05 -9.86 -20.37
N ALA A 609 -3.35 -8.58 -20.16
CA ALA A 609 -4.72 -8.04 -20.24
C ALA A 609 -5.32 -8.21 -21.65
N THR A 610 -4.52 -7.94 -22.69
CA THR A 610 -4.92 -8.17 -24.08
C THR A 610 -5.20 -9.65 -24.37
N SER A 611 -4.42 -10.56 -23.79
CA SER A 611 -4.68 -12.01 -23.87
C SER A 611 -6.02 -12.37 -23.26
N ILE A 612 -6.38 -11.79 -22.10
CA ILE A 612 -7.68 -11.98 -21.46
C ILE A 612 -8.80 -11.49 -22.38
N ALA A 613 -8.66 -10.30 -22.97
CA ALA A 613 -9.65 -9.75 -23.89
C ALA A 613 -9.85 -10.65 -25.14
N LEU A 614 -8.77 -11.22 -25.67
CA LEU A 614 -8.83 -12.21 -26.75
C LEU A 614 -9.55 -13.50 -26.33
N LEU A 615 -9.27 -14.01 -25.12
CA LEU A 615 -9.95 -15.20 -24.59
C LEU A 615 -11.45 -14.95 -24.33
N LEU A 616 -11.82 -13.75 -23.88
CA LEU A 616 -13.22 -13.34 -23.75
C LEU A 616 -13.91 -13.28 -25.12
N ALA A 617 -13.22 -12.79 -26.15
CA ALA A 617 -13.77 -12.72 -27.51
C ALA A 617 -13.80 -14.09 -28.23
N ALA A 618 -13.00 -15.07 -27.79
CA ALA A 618 -12.91 -16.40 -28.41
C ALA A 618 -14.20 -17.22 -28.28
N PHE A 619 -14.94 -17.01 -27.18
CA PHE A 619 -16.19 -17.68 -26.87
C PHE A 619 -17.33 -16.67 -26.84
N ASP A 620 -18.54 -17.05 -27.22
CA ASP A 620 -19.74 -16.28 -26.88
C ASP A 620 -20.48 -16.96 -25.71
N GLY A 621 -21.35 -16.23 -25.02
CA GLY A 621 -22.04 -16.73 -23.82
C GLY A 621 -22.91 -17.99 -24.04
N ASP A 622 -23.19 -18.34 -25.30
CA ASP A 622 -23.94 -19.54 -25.70
C ASP A 622 -23.04 -20.57 -26.44
N ASP A 623 -21.73 -20.33 -26.55
CA ASP A 623 -20.80 -21.19 -27.27
C ASP A 623 -20.64 -22.50 -26.50
N LYS A 624 -21.07 -23.60 -27.11
CA LYS A 624 -20.93 -24.94 -26.52
C LYS A 624 -19.47 -25.36 -26.30
N ARG A 625 -18.50 -24.61 -26.85
CA ARG A 625 -17.07 -24.79 -26.62
C ARG A 625 -16.54 -24.04 -25.41
N ASP A 626 -17.32 -23.16 -24.77
CA ASP A 626 -16.89 -22.48 -23.54
C ASP A 626 -16.47 -23.54 -22.51
N PRO A 627 -15.18 -23.60 -22.14
CA PRO A 627 -14.68 -24.61 -21.22
C PRO A 627 -15.02 -24.30 -19.76
N GLY A 628 -15.63 -23.14 -19.47
CA GLY A 628 -16.05 -22.73 -18.13
C GLY A 628 -14.89 -22.71 -17.15
N LEU A 629 -13.77 -22.10 -17.55
CA LEU A 629 -12.49 -22.17 -16.83
C LEU A 629 -12.28 -21.04 -15.82
N PHE A 630 -13.00 -19.94 -15.94
CA PHE A 630 -12.88 -18.77 -15.07
C PHE A 630 -14.23 -18.07 -14.91
N LYS A 631 -14.37 -17.31 -13.83
CA LYS A 631 -15.62 -16.66 -13.37
C LYS A 631 -15.55 -15.14 -13.34
N GLY A 632 -14.35 -14.57 -13.44
CA GLY A 632 -14.15 -13.14 -13.52
C GLY A 632 -12.85 -12.80 -14.25
N ALA A 633 -12.75 -11.55 -14.70
CA ALA A 633 -11.58 -11.03 -15.40
C ALA A 633 -11.14 -9.67 -14.82
N ILE A 634 -9.82 -9.46 -14.72
CA ILE A 634 -9.19 -8.19 -14.38
C ILE A 634 -8.19 -7.87 -15.50
N MET A 635 -8.37 -6.73 -16.15
CA MET A 635 -7.56 -6.30 -17.29
C MET A 635 -6.97 -4.91 -17.01
N GLU A 636 -5.67 -4.87 -16.74
CA GLU A 636 -4.92 -3.63 -16.51
C GLU A 636 -4.15 -3.26 -17.78
N SER A 637 -4.28 -2.02 -18.25
CA SER A 637 -3.56 -1.51 -19.43
C SER A 637 -3.87 -2.31 -20.71
N VAL A 638 -5.14 -2.68 -20.91
CA VAL A 638 -5.57 -3.50 -22.07
C VAL A 638 -5.41 -2.74 -23.38
N SER A 639 -4.78 -3.38 -24.37
CA SER A 639 -4.60 -2.82 -25.72
C SER A 639 -5.34 -3.65 -26.78
N LEU A 640 -5.46 -3.11 -27.99
CA LEU A 640 -5.88 -3.90 -29.14
C LEU A 640 -4.71 -4.73 -29.64
N ALA A 641 -4.85 -6.06 -29.69
CA ALA A 641 -3.88 -6.89 -30.38
C ALA A 641 -4.00 -6.65 -31.90
N THR A 642 -2.87 -6.34 -32.55
CA THR A 642 -2.77 -6.38 -34.01
C THR A 642 -2.90 -7.82 -34.48
N VAL A 643 -4.09 -8.20 -34.96
CA VAL A 643 -4.35 -9.54 -35.51
C VAL A 643 -4.05 -9.57 -36.99
N ARG A 644 -3.23 -10.55 -37.41
CA ARG A 644 -2.82 -10.75 -38.81
C ARG A 644 -3.66 -11.82 -39.49
N ASP A 645 -3.82 -11.69 -40.80
CA ASP A 645 -4.35 -12.76 -41.64
C ASP A 645 -3.24 -13.74 -42.07
N MET A 646 -3.64 -14.84 -42.73
CA MET A 646 -2.69 -15.88 -43.14
C MET A 646 -1.63 -15.38 -44.14
N SER A 647 -1.94 -14.38 -44.97
CA SER A 647 -0.97 -13.83 -45.93
C SER A 647 0.12 -13.06 -45.19
N GLN A 648 -0.29 -12.19 -44.27
CA GLN A 648 0.63 -11.44 -43.42
C GLN A 648 1.42 -12.38 -42.50
N GLY A 649 0.79 -13.44 -42.00
CA GLY A 649 1.45 -14.52 -41.25
C GLY A 649 2.60 -15.14 -42.06
N GLN A 650 2.35 -15.48 -43.32
CA GLN A 650 3.36 -16.06 -44.21
C GLN A 650 4.59 -15.16 -44.37
N GLU A 651 4.41 -13.84 -44.47
CA GLU A 651 5.53 -12.89 -44.53
C GLU A 651 6.40 -12.94 -43.27
N GLN A 652 5.79 -13.14 -42.10
CA GLN A 652 6.51 -13.27 -40.83
C GLN A 652 7.26 -14.59 -40.74
N TYR A 653 6.65 -15.65 -41.25
CA TYR A 653 7.29 -16.95 -41.36
C TYR A 653 8.52 -16.88 -42.25
N ASP A 654 8.42 -16.26 -43.43
CA ASP A 654 9.53 -16.08 -44.35
C ASP A 654 10.64 -15.20 -43.74
N CYS A 655 10.27 -14.15 -43.00
CA CYS A 655 11.19 -13.34 -42.20
C CYS A 655 11.97 -14.20 -41.20
N LEU A 656 11.28 -15.07 -40.45
CA LEU A 656 11.90 -15.96 -39.48
C LEU A 656 12.80 -17.01 -40.14
N VAL A 657 12.35 -17.62 -41.25
CA VAL A 657 13.13 -18.58 -42.04
C VAL A 657 14.45 -17.97 -42.46
N LYS A 658 14.41 -16.74 -42.99
CA LYS A 658 15.62 -16.01 -43.37
C LYS A 658 16.51 -15.67 -42.17
N ALA A 659 15.93 -15.16 -41.09
CA ALA A 659 16.66 -14.80 -39.88
C ALA A 659 17.35 -16.02 -39.23
N ALA A 660 16.71 -17.18 -39.27
CA ALA A 660 17.22 -18.44 -38.74
C ALA A 660 18.22 -19.15 -39.67
N GLY A 661 18.45 -18.63 -40.90
CA GLY A 661 19.31 -19.26 -41.91
C GLY A 661 18.72 -20.53 -42.52
N CYS A 662 17.39 -20.63 -42.58
CA CYS A 662 16.64 -21.77 -43.11
C CYS A 662 16.17 -21.59 -44.57
N ASP A 663 16.61 -20.53 -45.26
CA ASP A 663 16.14 -20.12 -46.60
C ASP A 663 16.82 -20.85 -47.79
N SER A 664 17.59 -21.89 -47.53
CA SER A 664 18.27 -22.66 -48.60
C SER A 664 17.30 -23.51 -49.44
N ALA A 665 17.48 -23.50 -50.76
CA ALA A 665 16.57 -24.13 -51.74
C ALA A 665 16.38 -25.66 -51.63
N THR A 666 17.20 -26.36 -50.82
CA THR A 666 17.13 -27.83 -50.64
C THR A 666 16.58 -28.24 -49.28
N THR A 667 16.19 -27.29 -48.43
CA THR A 667 15.86 -27.53 -47.03
C THR A 667 14.37 -27.34 -46.79
N ASP A 668 13.73 -28.32 -46.15
CA ASP A 668 12.39 -28.14 -45.59
C ASP A 668 12.45 -27.07 -44.50
N THR A 669 11.85 -25.92 -44.77
CA THR A 669 11.96 -24.72 -43.94
C THR A 669 11.38 -24.97 -42.54
N PHE A 670 10.26 -25.71 -42.44
CA PHE A 670 9.62 -25.98 -41.16
C PHE A 670 10.44 -26.94 -40.30
N SER A 671 10.93 -28.04 -40.89
CA SER A 671 11.86 -28.96 -40.22
C SER A 671 13.16 -28.26 -39.80
N CYS A 672 13.65 -27.31 -40.60
CA CYS A 672 14.81 -26.49 -40.24
C CYS A 672 14.54 -25.62 -39.01
N LEU A 673 13.39 -24.93 -38.96
CA LEU A 673 12.99 -24.16 -37.79
C LEU A 673 12.82 -25.03 -36.53
N ILE A 674 12.36 -26.27 -36.67
CA ILE A 674 12.30 -27.24 -35.56
C ILE A 674 13.71 -27.65 -35.08
N ALA A 675 14.65 -27.82 -36.00
CA ALA A 675 16.03 -28.22 -35.69
C ALA A 675 16.92 -27.05 -35.22
N ALA A 676 16.52 -25.81 -35.51
CA ALA A 676 17.28 -24.62 -35.18
C ALA A 676 17.49 -24.45 -33.66
N ASN A 677 18.56 -23.76 -33.29
CA ASN A 677 18.77 -23.36 -31.90
C ASN A 677 17.74 -22.31 -31.48
N ALA A 678 17.22 -22.41 -30.27
CA ALA A 678 16.26 -21.48 -29.68
C ALA A 678 16.63 -20.01 -29.89
N SER A 679 17.90 -19.69 -29.59
CA SER A 679 18.41 -18.32 -29.70
C SER A 679 18.46 -17.80 -31.13
N ALA A 680 18.51 -18.68 -32.13
CA ALA A 680 18.49 -18.29 -33.55
C ALA A 680 17.08 -17.93 -34.03
N LEU A 681 16.05 -18.42 -33.34
CA LEU A 681 14.64 -18.10 -33.64
C LEU A 681 14.17 -16.84 -32.93
N GLN A 682 14.93 -16.35 -31.94
CA GLN A 682 14.63 -15.11 -31.22
C GLN A 682 15.17 -13.89 -31.97
N THR A 683 14.50 -13.54 -33.06
CA THR A 683 14.82 -12.38 -33.90
C THR A 683 14.09 -11.11 -33.46
N LYS A 684 14.82 -10.00 -33.29
CA LYS A 684 14.19 -8.68 -33.08
C LYS A 684 13.65 -8.07 -34.38
N ASP A 685 14.06 -8.60 -35.51
CA ASP A 685 13.75 -8.05 -36.83
C ASP A 685 12.41 -8.56 -37.36
N CYS A 686 11.81 -9.58 -36.72
CA CYS A 686 10.49 -10.09 -37.01
C CYS A 686 9.62 -10.04 -35.74
N GLN A 687 8.43 -9.45 -35.80
CA GLN A 687 7.53 -9.32 -34.66
C GLN A 687 6.38 -10.32 -34.76
N PHE A 688 6.00 -10.97 -33.66
CA PHE A 688 4.94 -11.99 -33.65
C PHE A 688 3.87 -11.62 -32.65
N ASN A 689 2.60 -11.64 -33.09
CA ASN A 689 1.44 -11.27 -32.28
C ASN A 689 0.32 -12.30 -32.48
N PRO A 690 -0.66 -12.39 -31.56
CA PRO A 690 -1.86 -13.18 -31.77
C PRO A 690 -2.49 -12.87 -33.13
N HIS A 691 -2.94 -13.89 -33.84
CA HIS A 691 -3.36 -13.78 -35.22
C HIS A 691 -4.70 -14.48 -35.46
N LEU A 692 -5.31 -14.26 -36.62
CA LEU A 692 -6.58 -14.91 -36.94
C LEU A 692 -6.38 -16.42 -37.13
N ASP A 693 -7.31 -17.22 -36.61
CA ASP A 693 -7.44 -18.64 -36.89
C ASP A 693 -8.91 -19.10 -36.79
N ASP A 694 -9.22 -20.29 -37.32
CA ASP A 694 -10.60 -20.78 -37.37
C ASP A 694 -11.13 -21.29 -36.01
N ASN A 695 -10.27 -21.42 -35.01
CA ASN A 695 -10.61 -22.12 -33.77
C ASN A 695 -10.85 -21.14 -32.60
N LEU A 696 -9.86 -20.30 -32.31
CA LEU A 696 -9.78 -19.45 -31.13
C LEU A 696 -9.96 -17.97 -31.45
N VAL A 697 -9.27 -17.41 -32.45
CA VAL A 697 -9.32 -15.98 -32.79
C VAL A 697 -9.94 -15.81 -34.19
N ARG A 698 -11.26 -15.95 -34.29
CA ARG A 698 -11.95 -16.05 -35.59
C ARG A 698 -12.21 -14.71 -36.29
N ALA A 699 -12.11 -13.63 -35.55
CA ALA A 699 -12.30 -12.27 -36.06
C ALA A 699 -11.57 -11.29 -35.13
N PRO A 700 -11.29 -10.06 -35.61
CA PRO A 700 -10.76 -9.01 -34.76
C PRO A 700 -11.60 -8.83 -33.49
N MET A 701 -10.90 -8.64 -32.38
CA MET A 701 -11.48 -8.59 -31.04
C MET A 701 -12.61 -7.55 -30.92
N LEU A 702 -12.39 -6.34 -31.44
CA LEU A 702 -13.42 -5.28 -31.42
C LEU A 702 -14.69 -5.69 -32.17
N THR A 703 -14.56 -6.30 -33.34
CA THR A 703 -15.70 -6.78 -34.12
C THR A 703 -16.52 -7.79 -33.32
N ARG A 704 -15.87 -8.71 -32.61
CA ARG A 704 -16.56 -9.69 -31.75
C ARG A 704 -17.30 -9.01 -30.60
N PHE A 705 -16.69 -7.99 -29.96
CA PHE A 705 -17.32 -7.21 -28.90
C PHE A 705 -18.53 -6.40 -29.41
N GLU A 706 -18.40 -5.73 -30.56
CA GLU A 706 -19.47 -4.96 -31.20
C GLU A 706 -20.66 -5.85 -31.59
N GLU A 707 -20.39 -7.05 -32.09
CA GLU A 707 -21.41 -8.06 -32.39
C GLU A 707 -22.05 -8.69 -31.14
N GLY A 708 -21.56 -8.36 -29.93
CA GLY A 708 -22.02 -8.95 -28.69
C GLY A 708 -21.61 -10.41 -28.48
N LYS A 709 -20.65 -10.91 -29.28
CA LYS A 709 -20.16 -12.29 -29.30
C LYS A 709 -18.89 -12.43 -28.46
N TYR A 710 -19.06 -12.36 -27.15
CA TYR A 710 -18.00 -12.55 -26.17
C TYR A 710 -18.55 -13.24 -24.92
N LEU A 711 -17.66 -13.82 -24.12
CA LEU A 711 -17.99 -14.45 -22.86
C LEU A 711 -18.38 -13.39 -21.82
N ARG A 712 -19.61 -13.46 -21.29
CA ARG A 712 -20.15 -12.46 -20.36
C ARG A 712 -19.90 -12.87 -18.91
N ILE A 713 -18.84 -12.32 -18.33
CA ILE A 713 -18.50 -12.51 -16.91
C ILE A 713 -18.19 -11.15 -16.25
N PRO A 714 -18.29 -11.06 -14.91
CA PRO A 714 -17.80 -9.90 -14.18
C PRO A 714 -16.37 -9.54 -14.59
N THR A 715 -16.20 -8.34 -15.13
CA THR A 715 -14.94 -7.87 -15.69
C THR A 715 -14.61 -6.49 -15.13
N LEU A 716 -13.39 -6.34 -14.62
CA LEU A 716 -12.79 -5.07 -14.26
C LEU A 716 -11.75 -4.73 -15.32
N ALA A 717 -11.85 -3.56 -15.93
CA ALA A 717 -10.86 -3.04 -16.86
C ALA A 717 -10.43 -1.64 -16.40
N GLY A 718 -9.13 -1.36 -16.44
CA GLY A 718 -8.58 -0.06 -16.07
C GLY A 718 -7.37 0.31 -16.92
N SER A 719 -7.25 1.59 -17.22
CA SER A 719 -6.05 2.20 -17.79
C SER A 719 -5.49 3.25 -16.84
N CYS A 720 -4.16 3.41 -16.82
CA CYS A 720 -3.52 4.49 -16.10
C CYS A 720 -3.75 5.83 -16.83
N THR A 721 -3.84 6.95 -16.09
CA THR A 721 -4.09 8.29 -16.69
C THR A 721 -3.02 8.74 -17.70
N ASP A 722 -1.84 8.11 -17.69
CA ASP A 722 -0.69 8.46 -18.53
C ASP A 722 -0.34 7.37 -19.57
N GLU A 723 -1.18 6.35 -19.72
CA GLU A 723 -0.80 5.10 -20.41
C GLU A 723 -0.61 5.22 -21.93
N GLY A 724 -1.11 6.33 -22.52
CA GLY A 724 -0.85 6.72 -23.90
C GLY A 724 0.06 7.93 -24.06
N THR A 725 0.49 8.63 -23.00
CA THR A 725 1.23 9.91 -23.12
C THR A 725 2.74 9.73 -23.02
N LYS A 726 3.20 8.54 -22.59
CA LYS A 726 4.62 8.24 -22.39
C LYS A 726 5.39 8.30 -23.71
N GLY A 727 6.29 9.28 -23.83
CA GLY A 727 7.12 9.46 -25.03
C GLY A 727 6.42 10.18 -26.19
N VAL A 728 5.20 10.69 -25.97
CA VAL A 728 4.48 11.52 -26.93
C VAL A 728 4.89 12.99 -26.71
N PRO A 729 5.39 13.70 -27.75
CA PRO A 729 5.77 15.11 -27.62
C PRO A 729 4.57 15.98 -27.27
N LYS A 730 4.60 16.62 -26.09
CA LYS A 730 3.49 17.45 -25.58
C LYS A 730 3.19 18.66 -26.47
N ASP A 731 4.16 19.09 -27.27
CA ASP A 731 4.11 20.21 -28.21
C ASP A 731 3.61 19.84 -29.61
N THR A 732 3.09 18.61 -29.83
CA THR A 732 2.59 18.17 -31.15
C THR A 732 1.37 18.96 -31.59
N ASP A 733 1.58 19.97 -32.44
CA ASP A 733 0.54 20.92 -32.87
C ASP A 733 0.09 20.75 -34.33
N THR A 734 0.80 19.96 -35.13
CA THR A 734 0.45 19.69 -36.53
C THR A 734 0.20 18.21 -36.78
N LEU A 735 -0.66 17.93 -37.76
CA LEU A 735 -0.98 16.57 -38.19
C LEU A 735 0.25 15.87 -38.79
N GLU A 736 1.06 16.60 -39.56
CA GLU A 736 2.27 16.06 -40.18
C GLU A 736 3.29 15.62 -39.14
N ALA A 737 3.48 16.40 -38.07
CA ALA A 737 4.38 16.04 -36.97
C ALA A 737 3.87 14.80 -36.23
N ALA A 738 2.55 14.68 -36.06
CA ALA A 738 1.94 13.54 -35.41
C ALA A 738 2.07 12.25 -36.24
N LEU A 739 1.73 12.28 -37.53
CA LEU A 739 1.88 11.13 -38.43
C LEU A 739 3.34 10.74 -38.62
N GLN A 740 4.25 11.72 -38.68
CA GLN A 740 5.69 11.45 -38.74
C GLN A 740 6.17 10.77 -37.46
N HIS A 741 5.69 11.17 -36.28
CA HIS A 741 6.01 10.49 -35.02
C HIS A 741 5.53 9.04 -35.03
N VAL A 742 4.30 8.78 -35.48
CA VAL A 742 3.77 7.41 -35.61
C VAL A 742 4.62 6.58 -36.57
N ASN A 743 4.98 7.11 -37.74
CA ASN A 743 5.82 6.38 -38.70
C ASN A 743 7.25 6.14 -38.15
N ASN A 744 7.81 7.09 -37.40
CA ASN A 744 9.11 6.92 -36.76
C ASN A 744 9.10 5.81 -35.70
N GLN A 745 7.99 5.62 -34.96
CA GLN A 745 7.84 4.48 -34.06
C GLN A 745 7.85 3.15 -34.82
N ALA A 746 7.31 3.13 -36.04
CA ALA A 746 7.35 2.01 -36.97
C ALA A 746 8.65 1.92 -37.78
N SER A 747 9.72 2.62 -37.37
CA SER A 747 11.00 2.69 -38.10
C SER A 747 10.87 3.11 -39.58
N GLY A 748 9.83 3.87 -39.92
CA GLY A 748 9.53 4.31 -41.29
C GLY A 748 8.83 3.28 -42.17
N ALA A 749 8.34 2.17 -41.59
CA ALA A 749 7.78 1.06 -42.35
C ALA A 749 6.32 1.26 -42.83
N LEU A 750 5.62 2.31 -42.37
CA LEU A 750 4.22 2.51 -42.73
C LEU A 750 4.06 3.05 -44.15
N SER A 751 3.15 2.43 -44.90
CA SER A 751 2.74 2.91 -46.23
C SER A 751 1.86 4.15 -46.13
N GLU A 752 1.71 4.88 -47.24
CA GLU A 752 0.78 6.02 -47.32
C GLU A 752 -0.67 5.61 -47.01
N GLU A 753 -1.08 4.40 -47.43
CA GLU A 753 -2.41 3.85 -47.14
C GLU A 753 -2.60 3.57 -45.63
N SER A 754 -1.58 3.03 -44.96
CA SER A 754 -1.61 2.80 -43.51
C SER A 754 -1.66 4.11 -42.73
N LEU A 755 -0.89 5.12 -43.15
CA LEU A 755 -0.92 6.45 -42.54
C LEU A 755 -2.27 7.16 -42.76
N ALA A 756 -2.89 6.99 -43.93
CA ALA A 756 -4.23 7.53 -44.19
C ALA A 756 -5.29 6.89 -43.28
N LEU A 757 -5.22 5.57 -43.05
CA LEU A 757 -6.12 4.88 -42.14
C LEU A 757 -5.93 5.32 -40.68
N ILE A 758 -4.69 5.54 -40.26
CA ILE A 758 -4.35 6.06 -38.92
C ILE A 758 -4.89 7.49 -38.76
N GLN A 759 -4.74 8.32 -39.79
CA GLN A 759 -5.30 9.67 -39.80
C GLN A 759 -6.83 9.63 -39.61
N GLU A 760 -7.53 8.88 -40.45
CA GLU A 760 -8.99 8.75 -40.40
C GLU A 760 -9.45 8.26 -39.03
N ARG A 761 -8.73 7.30 -38.44
CA ARG A 761 -9.14 6.66 -37.19
C ARG A 761 -8.86 7.48 -35.94
N TYR A 762 -7.72 8.18 -35.88
CA TYR A 762 -7.25 8.83 -34.65
C TYR A 762 -7.12 10.33 -34.73
N PHE A 763 -6.85 10.89 -35.90
CA PHE A 763 -6.53 12.32 -36.04
C PHE A 763 -7.67 13.15 -36.63
N ASP A 764 -8.59 12.52 -37.36
CA ASP A 764 -9.84 13.13 -37.80
C ASP A 764 -10.96 13.01 -36.74
N ALA A 765 -10.71 12.27 -35.65
CA ALA A 765 -11.60 12.16 -34.51
C ALA A 765 -11.66 13.46 -33.69
N ASP A 766 -12.85 13.80 -33.18
CA ASP A 766 -13.04 14.95 -32.31
C ASP A 766 -12.55 14.61 -30.89
N GLU A 767 -11.52 15.32 -30.41
CA GLU A 767 -10.87 15.07 -29.12
C GLU A 767 -10.62 16.39 -28.38
N PRO A 768 -10.61 16.38 -27.04
CA PRO A 768 -10.32 17.57 -26.25
C PRO A 768 -8.89 18.06 -26.48
N THR A 769 -8.76 19.38 -26.57
CA THR A 769 -7.47 20.07 -26.55
C THR A 769 -7.16 20.56 -25.13
N PHE A 770 -5.88 20.61 -24.77
CA PHE A 770 -5.43 20.99 -23.44
C PHE A 770 -4.61 22.28 -23.54
N GLU A 771 -4.82 23.24 -22.63
CA GLU A 771 -4.21 24.58 -22.71
C GLU A 771 -2.68 24.58 -22.73
N GLU A 772 -2.04 23.52 -22.22
CA GLU A 772 -0.57 23.36 -22.17
C GLU A 772 -0.04 22.28 -23.12
N ALA A 773 -0.82 21.85 -24.11
CA ALA A 773 -0.41 20.85 -25.08
C ALA A 773 -0.76 21.27 -26.51
N GLY A 774 0.02 20.77 -27.47
CA GLY A 774 -0.27 20.95 -28.88
C GLY A 774 -1.60 20.30 -29.27
N LYS A 775 -2.25 20.85 -30.30
CA LYS A 775 -3.59 20.46 -30.74
C LYS A 775 -3.78 18.96 -30.97
N PHE A 776 -2.75 18.28 -31.48
CA PHE A 776 -2.79 16.85 -31.81
C PHE A 776 -2.10 15.96 -30.78
N TRP A 777 -1.67 16.52 -29.64
CA TRP A 777 -1.02 15.73 -28.58
C TRP A 777 -1.92 14.59 -28.08
N ARG A 778 -3.21 14.88 -27.86
CA ARG A 778 -4.19 13.89 -27.40
C ARG A 778 -4.46 12.81 -28.45
N HIS A 779 -4.65 13.21 -29.71
CA HIS A 779 -4.82 12.30 -30.85
C HIS A 779 -3.62 11.38 -31.02
N LEU A 780 -2.40 11.95 -30.95
CA LEU A 780 -1.16 11.19 -31.04
C LEU A 780 -0.99 10.23 -29.87
N SER A 781 -1.41 10.64 -28.67
CA SER A 781 -1.42 9.80 -27.49
C SER A 781 -2.32 8.57 -27.64
N ASN A 782 -3.55 8.77 -28.12
CA ASN A 782 -4.48 7.68 -28.42
C ASN A 782 -3.96 6.76 -29.54
N ALA A 783 -3.41 7.37 -30.60
CA ALA A 783 -2.83 6.63 -31.71
C ALA A 783 -1.67 5.76 -31.21
N GLN A 784 -0.74 6.31 -30.44
CA GLN A 784 0.43 5.59 -29.91
C GLN A 784 0.05 4.47 -28.94
N GLU A 785 -0.95 4.68 -28.08
CA GLU A 785 -1.47 3.65 -27.19
C GLU A 785 -2.02 2.46 -27.98
N THR A 786 -2.68 2.73 -29.10
CA THR A 786 -3.37 1.71 -29.89
C THR A 786 -2.48 1.04 -30.95
N THR A 787 -1.51 1.76 -31.53
CA THR A 787 -0.58 1.22 -32.53
C THR A 787 0.66 0.57 -31.90
N GLY A 788 0.99 0.93 -30.65
CA GLY A 788 2.16 0.43 -29.93
C GLY A 788 3.49 0.70 -30.65
N ARG A 789 4.60 0.17 -30.12
CA ARG A 789 5.90 0.07 -30.84
C ARG A 789 5.90 -1.06 -31.90
N THR A 790 4.72 -1.55 -32.24
CA THR A 790 4.48 -2.81 -32.97
C THR A 790 3.87 -2.59 -34.35
N ALA A 791 3.90 -1.35 -34.83
CA ALA A 791 3.57 -0.98 -36.19
C ALA A 791 4.76 -1.23 -37.13
#